data_AF-A0AAU7VND6-F1
#
_entry.id   AF-A0AAU7VND6-F1
#
_cell.length_a   1.000
_cell.length_b   1.000
_cell.length_c   1.000
_cell.angle_alpha   90.00
_cell.angle_beta   90.00
_cell.angle_gamma   90.00
#
_symmetry.space_group_name_H-M   'P 1'
#
loop_
_entity.id
_entity.type
_entity.pdbx_description
1 polymer ?
#
loop_
_entity_poly.entity_id
_entity_poly.type
_entity_poly.pdbx_seq_one_letter_code
_entity_poly.pdbx_strand_id
1 'polypeptide(L)'
;MDSINKVKDGIRSFIDRGHYPQALQILEQYEKKRPEDPDVFSLKAMIYVGKGDVDTAIEVLISGIQNNPKDFDMRYNLAYLYEQKGKLIKSFDTYNDSKDIAKSTEQLISVENALKKLKHTIKIAVEGNQTHSPDEKNIPYGIKNVRSKTKLVDVEINKCSDIFAFGFGDDDWHPFVELLKEYKECPNLKYQESVLGRFYQLFRPENLQDAIGGENGIKAPASQGWSPLPWSVHSNKCYLENKKQKKTVDQQNYFFGPNSNQNGKIEMKKLIDYYKLINDTGYHPDVFAADGISGYMLKNKNEYRFVVTSGHHFVATLAVLGYKSIRCQLPMTKDQSKVVDIKEINKWPQLQKKIYNKETATRFFYSFFKDMGRKKAIESDILCKDITAREQEQFSKYDIDIKNRHNVKFYNAGLLKDIDEDYVQEVQQYWQKHYGKTIDPGQHIAHANLTGQKDPRVIPHNIMWGEFIPFFNDTMMGKVGYSDKNIYDKLIPAPNRAVNVLKRVRGKYFDADNNYLGSEEAFRLLKSQSKDLIIKPSTTDDGKGIAKLNIKGSNVYHKGKIIDISDIEKIWGVNFLVQESIQQHSVLAEPHSSSVNTLRMVTLRWKGEVHNLLAYARFGVAGQVQDNSGAGGVCCGITETGEFMDYAIDKKANIYTHHPTTNYCFKDYAKVPNYDKCKKLVRDLHKEVLHCDLVSWDVVVGTDCEPIFLELNFWGPTFLYQINCQTPLFGDLTGEVLKHVRDNRGK
;
A
#
# COMPACT_ATOMS: atom_id res chain seq x y z
N MET A 1 2.03 44.05 -24.54
CA MET A 1 2.71 42.83 -25.05
C MET A 1 3.79 43.20 -26.06
N ASP A 2 3.54 44.08 -27.02
CA ASP A 2 4.51 44.48 -28.06
C ASP A 2 5.87 45.00 -27.58
N SER A 3 5.95 45.76 -26.47
CA SER A 3 7.26 46.25 -25.99
C SER A 3 8.09 45.17 -25.31
N ILE A 4 7.48 44.09 -24.82
CA ILE A 4 8.16 43.00 -24.10
C ILE A 4 8.79 42.04 -25.11
N ASN A 5 8.03 41.64 -26.13
CA ASN A 5 8.53 40.79 -27.21
C ASN A 5 9.69 41.47 -27.94
N LYS A 6 9.60 42.79 -28.20
CA LYS A 6 10.72 43.56 -28.77
C LYS A 6 12.01 43.50 -27.96
N VAL A 7 11.93 43.49 -26.62
CA VAL A 7 13.14 43.38 -25.77
C VAL A 7 13.72 41.97 -25.86
N LYS A 8 12.88 40.93 -25.79
CA LYS A 8 13.33 39.53 -25.92
C LYS A 8 13.93 39.25 -27.29
N ASP A 9 13.33 39.77 -28.36
CA ASP A 9 13.84 39.63 -29.73
C ASP A 9 15.15 40.39 -29.92
N GLY A 10 15.30 41.55 -29.26
CA GLY A 10 16.58 42.25 -29.18
C GLY A 10 17.66 41.40 -28.51
N ILE A 11 17.35 40.77 -27.37
CA ILE A 11 18.27 39.86 -26.66
C ILE A 11 18.64 38.67 -27.56
N ARG A 12 17.66 38.02 -28.21
CA ARG A 12 17.90 36.94 -29.18
C ARG A 12 18.81 37.38 -30.32
N SER A 13 18.57 38.56 -30.90
CA SER A 13 19.44 39.09 -31.95
C SER A 13 20.87 39.34 -31.48
N PHE A 14 21.11 39.70 -30.21
CA PHE A 14 22.48 39.81 -29.67
C PHE A 14 23.11 38.43 -29.48
N ILE A 15 22.34 37.42 -29.04
CA ILE A 15 22.78 36.03 -28.93
C ILE A 15 23.18 35.49 -30.31
N ASP A 16 22.34 35.67 -31.32
CA ASP A 16 22.58 35.17 -32.69
C ASP A 16 23.81 35.79 -33.35
N ARG A 17 24.17 37.02 -32.96
CA ARG A 17 25.39 37.72 -33.41
C ARG A 17 26.62 37.43 -32.55
N GLY A 18 26.52 36.56 -31.55
CA GLY A 18 27.63 36.20 -30.65
C GLY A 18 27.99 37.26 -29.61
N HIS A 19 27.16 38.29 -29.41
CA HIS A 19 27.39 39.37 -28.44
C HIS A 19 26.85 39.01 -27.05
N TYR A 20 27.37 37.93 -26.48
CA TYR A 20 26.88 37.35 -25.23
C TYR A 20 26.99 38.26 -24.00
N PRO A 21 28.07 39.03 -23.78
CA PRO A 21 28.15 39.96 -22.65
C PRO A 21 27.07 41.04 -22.69
N GLN A 22 26.81 41.61 -23.87
CA GLN A 22 25.76 42.61 -24.09
C GLN A 22 24.37 41.98 -23.90
N ALA A 23 24.15 40.78 -24.45
CA ALA A 23 22.90 40.05 -24.25
C ALA A 23 22.62 39.78 -22.77
N LEU A 24 23.62 39.35 -22.01
CA LEU A 24 23.50 39.07 -20.58
C LEU A 24 23.19 40.33 -19.78
N GLN A 25 23.87 41.43 -20.07
CA GLN A 25 23.62 42.72 -19.40
C GLN A 25 22.18 43.21 -19.63
N ILE A 26 21.67 43.11 -20.86
CA ILE A 26 20.28 43.49 -21.18
C ILE A 26 19.29 42.53 -20.48
N LEU A 27 19.61 41.23 -20.46
CA LEU A 27 18.77 40.22 -19.82
C LEU A 27 18.71 40.36 -18.29
N GLU A 28 19.80 40.73 -17.62
CA GLU A 28 19.81 41.02 -16.18
C GLU A 28 18.96 42.26 -15.83
N GLN A 29 18.99 43.28 -16.69
CA GLN A 29 18.10 44.45 -16.52
C GLN A 29 16.64 44.08 -16.75
N TYR A 30 16.37 43.18 -17.70
CA TYR A 30 15.03 42.67 -17.98
C TYR A 30 14.50 41.84 -16.79
N GLU A 31 15.30 40.90 -16.28
CA GLU A 31 14.96 40.04 -15.14
C GLU A 31 14.66 40.86 -13.89
N LYS A 32 15.43 41.92 -13.58
CA LYS A 32 15.13 42.82 -12.44
C LYS A 32 13.73 43.41 -12.51
N LYS A 33 13.22 43.67 -13.71
CA LYS A 33 11.86 44.20 -13.93
C LYS A 33 10.81 43.08 -14.01
N ARG A 34 11.21 41.86 -14.38
CA ARG A 34 10.33 40.71 -14.65
C ARG A 34 10.97 39.41 -14.11
N PRO A 35 11.08 39.26 -12.78
CA PRO A 35 11.78 38.12 -12.20
C PRO A 35 11.03 36.78 -12.37
N GLU A 36 9.73 36.83 -12.70
CA GLU A 36 8.87 35.65 -12.86
C GLU A 36 8.73 35.17 -14.31
N ASP A 37 9.36 35.84 -15.28
CA ASP A 37 9.22 35.48 -16.69
C ASP A 37 10.06 34.23 -17.03
N PRO A 38 9.43 33.10 -17.43
CA PRO A 38 10.14 31.85 -17.69
C PRO A 38 11.19 31.97 -18.80
N ASP A 39 10.97 32.84 -19.79
CA ASP A 39 11.92 33.00 -20.91
C ASP A 39 13.30 33.47 -20.47
N VAL A 40 13.42 34.08 -19.28
CA VAL A 40 14.70 34.51 -18.71
C VAL A 40 15.65 33.33 -18.57
N PHE A 41 15.17 32.17 -18.09
CA PHE A 41 16.01 31.00 -17.87
C PHE A 41 16.49 30.41 -19.20
N SER A 42 15.60 30.29 -20.18
CA SER A 42 15.93 29.81 -21.53
C SER A 42 16.94 30.72 -22.23
N LEU A 43 16.74 32.05 -22.18
CA LEU A 43 17.67 33.02 -22.77
C LEU A 43 19.03 33.04 -22.05
N LYS A 44 19.06 32.95 -20.72
CA LYS A 44 20.32 32.83 -19.95
C LYS A 44 21.07 31.55 -20.34
N ALA A 45 20.37 30.42 -20.42
CA ALA A 45 20.97 29.16 -20.83
C ALA A 45 21.59 29.27 -22.24
N MET A 46 20.90 29.86 -23.21
CA MET A 46 21.43 30.10 -24.56
C MET A 46 22.71 30.96 -24.54
N ILE A 47 22.75 32.03 -23.73
CA ILE A 47 23.93 32.88 -23.57
C ILE A 47 25.12 32.08 -23.01
N TYR A 48 24.91 31.29 -21.96
CA TYR A 48 25.98 30.49 -21.35
C TYR A 48 26.48 29.38 -22.29
N VAL A 49 25.58 28.71 -23.02
CA VAL A 49 25.96 27.76 -24.08
C VAL A 49 26.80 28.45 -25.15
N GLY A 50 26.39 29.63 -25.62
CA GLY A 50 27.14 30.41 -26.61
C GLY A 50 28.54 30.84 -26.13
N LYS A 51 28.71 31.04 -24.81
CA LYS A 51 30.01 31.28 -24.16
C LYS A 51 30.85 30.01 -23.95
N GLY A 52 30.32 28.83 -24.28
CA GLY A 52 30.95 27.53 -24.01
C GLY A 52 30.80 27.04 -22.56
N ASP A 53 30.08 27.78 -21.71
CA ASP A 53 29.86 27.45 -20.30
C ASP A 53 28.57 26.62 -20.12
N VAL A 54 28.64 25.39 -20.60
CA VAL A 54 27.48 24.48 -20.60
C VAL A 54 27.07 24.05 -19.18
N ASP A 55 28.00 24.02 -18.22
CA ASP A 55 27.66 23.63 -16.84
C ASP A 55 26.79 24.69 -16.17
N THR A 56 27.14 25.97 -16.30
CA THR A 56 26.29 27.06 -15.82
C THR A 56 24.93 27.08 -16.54
N ALA A 57 24.88 26.78 -17.85
CA ALA A 57 23.62 26.69 -18.59
C ALA A 57 22.69 25.59 -18.02
N ILE A 58 23.25 24.43 -17.66
CA ILE A 58 22.51 23.34 -16.99
C ILE A 58 21.97 23.80 -15.64
N GLU A 59 22.78 24.47 -14.81
CA GLU A 59 22.35 24.99 -13.50
C GLU A 59 21.21 26.00 -13.63
N VAL A 60 21.30 26.89 -14.63
CA VAL A 60 20.24 27.86 -14.95
C VAL A 60 18.93 27.16 -15.33
N LEU A 61 18.97 26.13 -16.19
CA LEU A 61 17.77 25.39 -16.59
C LEU A 61 17.18 24.58 -15.43
N ILE A 62 18.01 23.95 -14.59
CA ILE A 62 17.54 23.25 -13.38
C ILE A 62 16.80 24.22 -12.46
N SER A 63 17.37 25.41 -12.23
CA SER A 63 16.72 26.48 -11.45
C SER A 63 15.41 26.96 -12.10
N GLY A 64 15.40 27.12 -13.42
CA GLY A 64 14.20 27.49 -14.19
C GLY A 64 13.07 26.48 -14.05
N ILE A 65 13.37 25.19 -14.18
CA ILE A 65 12.39 24.09 -14.06
C ILE A 65 11.84 23.99 -12.63
N GLN A 66 12.64 24.26 -11.60
CA GLN A 66 12.15 24.29 -10.22
C GLN A 66 11.05 25.34 -10.03
N ASN A 67 11.18 26.50 -10.70
CA ASN A 67 10.18 27.57 -10.67
C ASN A 67 9.03 27.33 -11.66
N ASN A 68 9.30 26.65 -12.79
CA ASN A 68 8.37 26.45 -13.89
C ASN A 68 8.31 24.95 -14.29
N PRO A 69 7.75 24.06 -13.46
CA PRO A 69 7.89 22.61 -13.63
C PRO A 69 7.18 22.05 -14.87
N LYS A 70 6.27 22.80 -15.49
CA LYS A 70 5.51 22.42 -16.69
C LYS A 70 6.01 23.11 -17.97
N ASP A 71 7.19 23.72 -17.94
CA ASP A 71 7.79 24.32 -19.11
C ASP A 71 8.47 23.26 -19.99
N PHE A 72 7.98 23.10 -21.22
CA PHE A 72 8.45 22.10 -22.17
C PHE A 72 9.86 22.41 -22.67
N ASP A 73 10.09 23.66 -23.09
CA ASP A 73 11.32 24.06 -23.78
C ASP A 73 12.53 23.97 -22.84
N MET A 74 12.35 24.35 -21.56
CA MET A 74 13.42 24.22 -20.57
C MET A 74 13.83 22.76 -20.35
N ARG A 75 12.87 21.83 -20.25
CA ARG A 75 13.15 20.40 -20.07
C ARG A 75 13.80 19.81 -21.32
N TYR A 76 13.26 20.11 -22.50
CA TYR A 76 13.83 19.66 -23.76
C TYR A 76 15.27 20.14 -23.94
N ASN A 77 15.53 21.42 -23.69
CA ASN A 77 16.87 22.01 -23.78
C ASN A 77 17.82 21.40 -22.74
N LEU A 78 17.35 21.16 -21.51
CA LEU A 78 18.16 20.50 -20.48
C LEU A 78 18.55 19.07 -20.89
N ALA A 79 17.61 18.31 -21.46
CA ALA A 79 17.86 16.98 -21.98
C ALA A 79 18.92 16.99 -23.09
N TYR A 80 18.84 17.97 -24.01
CA TYR A 80 19.84 18.17 -25.05
C TYR A 80 21.22 18.53 -24.48
N LEU A 81 21.31 19.40 -23.48
CA LEU A 81 22.59 19.74 -22.85
C LEU A 81 23.20 18.54 -22.10
N TYR A 82 22.38 17.69 -21.49
CA TYR A 82 22.85 16.43 -20.92
C TYR A 82 23.39 15.47 -21.99
N GLU A 83 22.74 15.39 -23.16
CA GLU A 83 23.25 14.62 -24.31
C GLU A 83 24.64 15.11 -24.75
N GLN A 84 24.81 16.43 -24.92
CA GLN A 84 26.09 17.04 -25.30
C GLN A 84 27.21 16.80 -24.28
N LYS A 85 26.86 16.73 -23.00
CA LYS A 85 27.79 16.40 -21.91
C LYS A 85 28.08 14.90 -21.78
N GLY A 86 27.50 14.05 -22.65
CA GLY A 86 27.61 12.59 -22.55
C GLY A 86 26.86 11.98 -21.37
N LYS A 87 25.98 12.74 -20.69
CA LYS A 87 25.13 12.28 -19.59
C LYS A 87 23.86 11.62 -20.17
N LEU A 88 24.06 10.53 -20.92
CA LEU A 88 23.03 9.94 -21.78
C LEU A 88 21.77 9.51 -21.01
N ILE A 89 21.92 8.96 -19.80
CA ILE A 89 20.77 8.51 -19.00
C ILE A 89 19.96 9.69 -18.44
N LYS A 90 20.63 10.73 -17.92
CA LYS A 90 19.94 11.98 -17.52
C LYS A 90 19.22 12.62 -18.70
N SER A 91 19.83 12.59 -19.88
CA SER A 91 19.20 13.06 -21.11
C SER A 91 17.93 12.26 -21.42
N PHE A 92 17.99 10.93 -21.35
CA PHE A 92 16.84 10.05 -21.57
C PHE A 92 15.70 10.32 -20.60
N ASP A 93 15.99 10.42 -19.31
CA ASP A 93 14.99 10.75 -18.28
C ASP A 93 14.37 12.12 -18.54
N THR A 94 15.19 13.13 -18.81
CA THR A 94 14.73 14.51 -19.01
C THR A 94 13.91 14.65 -20.31
N TYR A 95 14.26 13.93 -21.38
CA TYR A 95 13.43 13.88 -22.58
C TYR A 95 12.08 13.20 -22.28
N ASN A 96 12.03 12.10 -21.54
CA ASN A 96 10.75 11.48 -21.15
C ASN A 96 9.89 12.42 -20.30
N ASP A 97 10.49 13.14 -19.35
CA ASP A 97 9.80 14.19 -18.59
C ASP A 97 9.22 15.28 -19.51
N SER A 98 9.98 15.70 -20.53
CA SER A 98 9.51 16.68 -21.52
C SER A 98 8.35 16.14 -22.37
N LYS A 99 8.38 14.83 -22.70
CA LYS A 99 7.28 14.14 -23.41
C LYS A 99 5.99 14.20 -22.60
N ASP A 100 6.07 13.97 -21.29
CA ASP A 100 4.91 13.91 -20.40
C ASP A 100 4.20 15.27 -20.22
N ILE A 101 4.88 16.39 -20.52
CA ILE A 101 4.32 17.75 -20.45
C ILE A 101 4.09 18.41 -21.81
N ALA A 102 4.38 17.71 -22.91
CA ALA A 102 4.17 18.22 -24.26
C ALA A 102 2.70 18.56 -24.51
N LYS A 103 2.44 19.73 -25.11
CA LYS A 103 1.08 20.26 -25.35
C LYS A 103 0.66 20.19 -26.81
N SER A 104 1.60 19.97 -27.72
CA SER A 104 1.34 19.88 -29.17
C SER A 104 1.92 18.60 -29.77
N THR A 105 1.34 18.18 -30.90
CA THR A 105 1.85 17.05 -31.68
C THR A 105 3.28 17.30 -32.18
N GLU A 106 3.62 18.54 -32.53
CA GLU A 106 4.97 18.92 -32.94
C GLU A 106 6.00 18.74 -31.83
N GLN A 107 5.66 19.14 -30.59
CA GLN A 107 6.50 18.91 -29.42
C GLN A 107 6.71 17.42 -29.20
N LEU A 108 5.64 16.61 -29.23
CA LEU A 108 5.74 15.15 -29.09
C LEU A 108 6.64 14.52 -30.14
N ILE A 109 6.46 14.87 -31.43
CA ILE A 109 7.31 14.38 -32.53
C ILE A 109 8.78 14.77 -32.29
N SER A 110 9.03 15.99 -31.83
CA SER A 110 10.39 16.47 -31.55
C SER A 110 11.08 15.63 -30.48
N VAL A 111 10.38 15.36 -29.37
CA VAL A 111 10.92 14.51 -28.29
C VAL A 111 11.12 13.07 -28.76
N GLU A 112 10.19 12.51 -29.52
CA GLU A 112 10.30 11.13 -30.02
C GLU A 112 11.49 10.95 -30.98
N ASN A 113 11.73 11.93 -31.85
CA ASN A 113 12.90 11.94 -32.71
C ASN A 113 14.21 12.05 -31.91
N ALA A 114 14.24 12.92 -30.89
CA ALA A 114 15.39 13.07 -30.00
C ALA A 114 15.68 11.77 -29.23
N LEU A 115 14.65 11.14 -28.64
CA LEU A 115 14.77 9.86 -27.95
C LEU A 115 15.26 8.74 -28.88
N LYS A 116 14.77 8.69 -30.12
CA LYS A 116 15.22 7.70 -31.12
C LYS A 116 16.70 7.87 -31.44
N LYS A 117 17.16 9.10 -31.64
CA LYS A 117 18.58 9.41 -31.87
C LYS A 117 19.42 9.07 -30.65
N LEU A 118 18.98 9.46 -29.45
CA LEU A 118 19.69 9.17 -28.21
C LEU A 118 19.83 7.67 -27.97
N LYS A 119 18.79 6.87 -28.20
CA LYS A 119 18.86 5.40 -28.13
C LYS A 119 19.91 4.84 -29.06
N HIS A 120 20.00 5.34 -30.29
CA HIS A 120 21.04 4.92 -31.23
C HIS A 120 22.45 5.27 -30.72
N THR A 121 22.65 6.48 -30.19
CA THR A 121 23.91 6.90 -29.56
C THR A 121 24.29 6.00 -28.37
N ILE A 122 23.32 5.68 -27.49
CA ILE A 122 23.54 4.78 -26.35
C ILE A 122 23.95 3.40 -26.85
N LYS A 123 23.27 2.85 -27.85
CA LYS A 123 23.59 1.54 -28.43
C LYS A 123 25.02 1.49 -28.97
N ILE A 124 25.43 2.48 -29.76
CA ILE A 124 26.81 2.57 -30.28
C ILE A 124 27.81 2.64 -29.11
N ALA A 125 27.52 3.45 -28.09
CA ALA A 125 28.41 3.56 -26.93
C ALA A 125 28.53 2.23 -26.16
N VAL A 126 27.43 1.50 -25.99
CA VAL A 126 27.44 0.17 -25.35
C VAL A 126 28.27 -0.82 -26.17
N GLU A 127 28.01 -0.94 -27.48
CA GLU A 127 28.74 -1.84 -28.37
C GLU A 127 30.24 -1.49 -28.45
N GLY A 128 30.57 -0.20 -28.50
CA GLY A 128 31.96 0.27 -28.54
C GLY A 128 32.75 -0.04 -27.27
N ASN A 129 32.13 0.06 -26.09
CA ASN A 129 32.81 -0.25 -24.82
C ASN A 129 32.98 -1.76 -24.59
N GLN A 130 32.12 -2.61 -25.17
CA GLN A 130 32.27 -4.07 -25.11
C GLN A 130 33.52 -4.58 -25.84
N THR A 131 34.07 -3.82 -26.79
CA THR A 131 35.25 -4.22 -27.61
C THR A 131 36.58 -3.66 -27.10
N HIS A 132 36.56 -2.70 -26.17
CA HIS A 132 37.74 -1.98 -25.68
C HIS A 132 37.70 -1.83 -24.15
N SER A 133 38.10 -2.87 -23.39
CA SER A 133 38.32 -2.71 -21.95
C SER A 133 39.64 -3.31 -21.46
N PRO A 134 40.74 -2.53 -21.48
CA PRO A 134 42.02 -2.94 -20.89
C PRO A 134 42.02 -2.94 -19.34
N ASP A 135 41.15 -2.14 -18.71
CA ASP A 135 41.11 -1.90 -17.24
C ASP A 135 40.20 -2.86 -16.46
N GLU A 136 39.45 -3.74 -17.13
CA GLU A 136 38.59 -4.74 -16.50
C GLU A 136 39.35 -5.81 -15.69
N LYS A 137 40.65 -5.99 -15.96
CA LYS A 137 41.47 -7.06 -15.36
C LYS A 137 41.66 -6.95 -13.83
N ASN A 138 41.33 -5.82 -13.21
CA ASN A 138 41.58 -5.56 -11.78
C ASN A 138 40.33 -5.23 -10.95
N ILE A 139 39.11 -5.35 -11.51
CA ILE A 139 37.89 -5.09 -10.76
C ILE A 139 37.58 -6.29 -9.86
N PRO A 140 37.47 -6.11 -8.52
CA PRO A 140 37.16 -7.21 -7.62
C PRO A 140 35.77 -7.79 -7.87
N TYR A 141 35.63 -9.11 -7.72
CA TYR A 141 34.36 -9.82 -7.79
C TYR A 141 33.91 -10.26 -6.40
N GLY A 142 32.67 -9.90 -6.03
CA GLY A 142 32.13 -10.11 -4.70
C GLY A 142 32.99 -9.43 -3.64
N ILE A 143 33.17 -10.09 -2.48
CA ILE A 143 33.92 -9.50 -1.37
C ILE A 143 35.43 -9.74 -1.43
N LYS A 144 35.88 -10.63 -2.33
CA LYS A 144 37.31 -10.95 -2.46
C LYS A 144 38.05 -9.72 -3.00
N ASN A 145 39.18 -9.37 -2.39
CA ASN A 145 40.02 -8.24 -2.82
C ASN A 145 39.37 -6.84 -2.74
N VAL A 146 38.24 -6.67 -2.05
CA VAL A 146 37.71 -5.35 -1.72
C VAL A 146 38.61 -4.70 -0.66
N ARG A 147 39.32 -3.63 -1.05
CA ARG A 147 40.27 -2.88 -0.21
C ARG A 147 39.78 -1.45 0.00
N SER A 148 40.45 -0.71 0.90
CA SER A 148 40.12 0.69 1.20
C SER A 148 40.13 1.61 -0.03
N LYS A 149 40.95 1.33 -1.05
CA LYS A 149 41.01 2.11 -2.32
C LYS A 149 40.04 1.62 -3.42
N THR A 150 39.38 0.48 -3.24
CA THR A 150 38.46 -0.10 -4.25
C THR A 150 37.25 0.81 -4.47
N LYS A 151 37.04 1.26 -5.71
CA LYS A 151 35.89 2.12 -6.09
C LYS A 151 34.76 1.33 -6.72
N LEU A 152 35.10 0.33 -7.51
CA LEU A 152 34.17 -0.50 -8.27
C LEU A 152 34.28 -1.95 -7.81
N VAL A 153 33.17 -2.67 -7.86
CA VAL A 153 33.09 -4.10 -7.56
C VAL A 153 32.02 -4.72 -8.45
N ASP A 154 32.30 -5.91 -8.97
CA ASP A 154 31.29 -6.72 -9.66
C ASP A 154 30.64 -7.66 -8.65
N VAL A 155 29.31 -7.72 -8.62
CA VAL A 155 28.55 -8.53 -7.68
C VAL A 155 27.47 -9.33 -8.40
N GLU A 156 27.14 -10.50 -7.86
CA GLU A 156 26.04 -11.33 -8.34
C GLU A 156 24.70 -10.65 -8.04
N ILE A 157 23.77 -10.63 -9.01
CA ILE A 157 22.43 -10.06 -8.80
C ILE A 157 21.68 -10.81 -7.69
N ASN A 158 21.85 -12.14 -7.59
CA ASN A 158 21.24 -12.94 -6.51
C ASN A 158 21.79 -12.62 -5.10
N LYS A 159 22.89 -11.86 -5.01
CA LYS A 159 23.41 -11.36 -3.73
C LYS A 159 22.98 -9.91 -3.47
N CYS A 160 22.25 -9.28 -4.38
CA CYS A 160 21.78 -7.91 -4.27
C CYS A 160 20.42 -7.82 -3.60
N SER A 161 20.27 -6.86 -2.70
CA SER A 161 19.01 -6.53 -2.04
C SER A 161 18.87 -5.02 -1.88
N ASP A 162 17.65 -4.52 -1.76
CA ASP A 162 17.43 -3.13 -1.35
C ASP A 162 17.76 -2.92 0.15
N ILE A 163 17.61 -1.68 0.63
CA ILE A 163 17.84 -1.31 2.03
C ILE A 163 16.86 -1.94 3.03
N PHE A 164 15.78 -2.58 2.56
CA PHE A 164 14.77 -3.26 3.37
C PHE A 164 14.84 -4.79 3.24
N ALA A 165 15.89 -5.32 2.62
CA ALA A 165 16.09 -6.75 2.38
C ALA A 165 15.03 -7.38 1.46
N PHE A 166 14.60 -6.69 0.41
CA PHE A 166 13.99 -7.32 -0.78
C PHE A 166 15.10 -7.68 -1.76
N GLY A 167 15.28 -8.97 -2.09
CA GLY A 167 16.32 -9.46 -2.99
C GLY A 167 15.93 -9.38 -4.46
N PHE A 168 16.87 -8.94 -5.31
CA PHE A 168 16.65 -8.79 -6.76
C PHE A 168 16.81 -10.09 -7.57
N GLY A 169 17.35 -11.13 -6.94
CA GLY A 169 17.65 -12.41 -7.58
C GLY A 169 16.44 -13.31 -7.79
N ASP A 170 16.64 -14.36 -8.59
CA ASP A 170 15.62 -15.39 -8.86
C ASP A 170 15.25 -16.21 -7.60
N ASP A 171 16.18 -16.29 -6.64
CA ASP A 171 16.02 -17.00 -5.36
C ASP A 171 15.25 -16.20 -4.29
N ASP A 172 14.97 -14.92 -4.52
CA ASP A 172 14.21 -14.06 -3.62
C ASP A 172 13.10 -13.32 -4.39
N TRP A 173 12.61 -12.20 -3.85
CA TRP A 173 11.51 -11.42 -4.41
C TRP A 173 11.74 -9.92 -4.22
N HIS A 174 11.51 -9.16 -5.30
CA HIS A 174 11.55 -7.70 -5.29
C HIS A 174 10.39 -7.13 -6.14
N PRO A 175 9.65 -6.11 -5.65
CA PRO A 175 8.44 -5.61 -6.31
C PRO A 175 8.70 -5.07 -7.72
N PHE A 176 9.87 -4.46 -7.96
CA PHE A 176 10.24 -3.94 -9.28
C PHE A 176 10.56 -5.05 -10.28
N VAL A 177 11.19 -6.14 -9.83
CA VAL A 177 11.51 -7.30 -10.69
C VAL A 177 10.20 -7.94 -11.13
N GLU A 178 9.28 -8.16 -10.20
CA GLU A 178 7.99 -8.76 -10.51
C GLU A 178 7.10 -7.88 -11.39
N LEU A 179 7.10 -6.56 -11.20
CA LEU A 179 6.37 -5.66 -12.10
C LEU A 179 6.86 -5.79 -13.55
N LEU A 180 8.17 -5.86 -13.74
CA LEU A 180 8.75 -6.00 -15.07
C LEU A 180 8.47 -7.39 -15.68
N LYS A 181 8.40 -8.45 -14.87
CA LYS A 181 7.92 -9.77 -15.29
C LYS A 181 6.45 -9.72 -15.73
N GLU A 182 5.56 -9.13 -14.92
CA GLU A 182 4.14 -8.94 -15.28
C GLU A 182 3.98 -8.11 -16.56
N TYR A 183 4.76 -7.04 -16.73
CA TYR A 183 4.74 -6.21 -17.93
C TYR A 183 5.21 -6.97 -19.18
N LYS A 184 6.24 -7.83 -19.04
CA LYS A 184 6.74 -8.67 -20.14
C LYS A 184 5.67 -9.65 -20.63
N GLU A 185 4.84 -10.17 -19.72
CA GLU A 185 3.70 -11.04 -20.04
C GLU A 185 2.49 -10.25 -20.58
N CYS A 186 2.23 -9.08 -20.02
CA CYS A 186 1.10 -8.21 -20.37
C CYS A 186 1.55 -6.76 -20.63
N PRO A 187 1.91 -6.40 -21.88
CA PRO A 187 2.38 -5.05 -22.20
C PRO A 187 1.36 -3.92 -21.96
N ASN A 188 0.07 -4.25 -21.85
CA ASN A 188 -1.03 -3.30 -21.57
C ASN A 188 -1.40 -3.23 -20.06
N LEU A 189 -0.57 -3.79 -19.18
CA LEU A 189 -0.78 -3.82 -17.74
C LEU A 189 -1.08 -2.43 -17.16
N LYS A 190 -2.19 -2.31 -16.44
CA LYS A 190 -2.54 -1.09 -15.70
C LYS A 190 -1.92 -1.09 -14.31
N TYR A 191 -1.52 0.08 -13.82
CA TYR A 191 -0.94 0.24 -12.49
C TYR A 191 -1.79 -0.34 -11.35
N GLN A 192 -3.11 -0.17 -11.40
CA GLN A 192 -4.02 -0.67 -10.35
C GLN A 192 -4.12 -2.20 -10.31
N GLU A 193 -3.76 -2.86 -11.40
CA GLU A 193 -3.80 -4.31 -11.57
C GLU A 193 -2.43 -4.95 -11.30
N SER A 194 -1.36 -4.13 -11.24
CA SER A 194 0.01 -4.62 -11.12
C SER A 194 0.42 -4.98 -9.68
N VAL A 195 1.42 -5.85 -9.57
CA VAL A 195 2.09 -6.19 -8.33
C VAL A 195 2.66 -4.96 -7.63
N LEU A 196 3.13 -3.95 -8.37
CA LEU A 196 3.61 -2.70 -7.78
C LEU A 196 2.45 -1.89 -7.16
N GLY A 197 1.29 -1.85 -7.81
CA GLY A 197 0.08 -1.26 -7.25
C GLY A 197 -0.34 -1.95 -5.95
N ARG A 198 -0.39 -3.29 -5.96
CA ARG A 198 -0.66 -4.10 -4.78
C ARG A 198 0.37 -3.89 -3.67
N PHE A 199 1.66 -3.86 -4.02
CA PHE A 199 2.76 -3.63 -3.09
C PHE A 199 2.59 -2.31 -2.33
N TYR A 200 2.35 -1.19 -3.01
CA TYR A 200 2.11 0.10 -2.36
C TYR A 200 0.77 0.18 -1.62
N GLN A 201 -0.20 -0.65 -1.97
CA GLN A 201 -1.44 -0.73 -1.22
C GLN A 201 -1.25 -1.48 0.11
N LEU A 202 -0.50 -2.59 0.10
CA LEU A 202 -0.49 -3.56 1.19
C LEU A 202 0.75 -3.47 2.09
N PHE A 203 1.93 -3.18 1.54
CA PHE A 203 3.14 -3.04 2.33
C PHE A 203 3.31 -1.61 2.83
N ARG A 204 2.85 -1.36 4.07
CA ARG A 204 2.86 -0.04 4.72
C ARG A 204 3.53 -0.08 6.10
N PRO A 205 4.83 -0.37 6.16
CA PRO A 205 5.56 -0.40 7.42
C PRO A 205 5.53 0.97 8.11
N GLU A 206 5.31 1.00 9.42
CA GLU A 206 5.32 2.25 10.18
C GLU A 206 6.73 2.61 10.67
N ASN A 207 7.63 1.62 10.72
CA ASN A 207 8.98 1.75 11.21
C ASN A 207 9.94 0.72 10.56
N LEU A 208 11.24 0.83 10.86
CA LEU A 208 12.27 -0.06 10.30
C LEU A 208 12.09 -1.54 10.71
N GLN A 209 11.57 -1.79 11.91
CA GLN A 209 11.29 -3.15 12.39
C GLN A 209 10.18 -3.79 11.56
N ASP A 210 9.11 -3.06 11.23
CA ASP A 210 8.04 -3.56 10.37
C ASP A 210 8.56 -3.82 8.95
N ALA A 211 9.43 -2.93 8.45
CA ALA A 211 9.96 -3.02 7.09
C ALA A 211 10.91 -4.21 6.86
N ILE A 212 11.68 -4.61 7.88
CA ILE A 212 12.72 -5.65 7.75
C ILE A 212 12.35 -6.94 8.51
N GLY A 213 11.64 -6.85 9.62
CA GLY A 213 11.53 -7.92 10.62
C GLY A 213 10.30 -8.82 10.55
N GLY A 214 9.21 -8.37 9.92
CA GLY A 214 7.88 -8.99 10.10
C GLY A 214 7.41 -8.94 11.56
N GLU A 215 6.14 -9.27 11.82
CA GLU A 215 5.49 -9.00 13.13
C GLU A 215 6.14 -9.68 14.36
N ASN A 216 7.05 -10.65 14.20
CA ASN A 216 7.48 -11.53 15.31
C ASN A 216 8.99 -11.64 15.60
N GLY A 217 9.86 -10.74 15.13
CA GLY A 217 11.31 -10.96 15.25
C GLY A 217 12.16 -9.93 16.02
N ILE A 218 12.00 -8.64 15.75
CA ILE A 218 13.07 -7.67 15.99
C ILE A 218 12.56 -6.49 16.81
N LYS A 219 12.67 -6.52 18.15
CA LYS A 219 12.27 -5.38 19.00
C LYS A 219 13.30 -4.25 18.89
N ALA A 220 13.06 -3.29 18.00
CA ALA A 220 13.82 -2.05 17.94
C ALA A 220 13.44 -1.15 19.15
N PRO A 221 14.32 -0.23 19.58
CA PRO A 221 13.99 0.69 20.66
C PRO A 221 12.85 1.61 20.24
N ALA A 222 11.94 1.90 21.16
CA ALA A 222 10.85 2.86 20.98
C ALA A 222 11.39 4.31 20.88
N SER A 223 12.09 4.65 19.80
CA SER A 223 12.28 6.03 19.39
C SER A 223 11.13 6.41 18.46
N GLN A 224 10.52 7.58 18.66
CA GLN A 224 9.43 8.10 17.82
C GLN A 224 9.88 8.25 16.34
N GLY A 225 9.82 7.21 15.51
CA GLY A 225 10.05 7.27 14.06
C GLY A 225 10.86 6.11 13.44
N TRP A 226 11.39 6.35 12.23
CA TRP A 226 12.27 5.44 11.48
C TRP A 226 13.70 5.45 12.03
N SER A 227 14.06 4.42 12.79
CA SER A 227 15.43 4.24 13.27
C SER A 227 16.39 3.91 12.11
N PRO A 228 17.67 4.35 12.15
CA PRO A 228 18.67 3.96 11.16
C PRO A 228 19.06 2.49 11.31
N LEU A 229 19.59 1.87 10.25
CA LEU A 229 20.18 0.53 10.33
C LEU A 229 21.31 0.50 11.39
N PRO A 230 21.53 -0.64 12.09
CA PRO A 230 22.47 -0.72 13.21
C PRO A 230 23.90 -0.24 12.90
N TRP A 231 24.36 -0.44 11.65
CA TRP A 231 25.70 -0.07 11.17
C TRP A 231 25.77 1.31 10.48
N SER A 232 24.65 2.02 10.33
CA SER A 232 24.65 3.34 9.68
C SER A 232 25.27 4.41 10.58
N VAL A 233 26.08 5.32 10.01
CA VAL A 233 26.71 6.42 10.74
C VAL A 233 25.75 7.59 10.99
N HIS A 234 24.77 7.78 10.10
CA HIS A 234 23.82 8.89 10.15
C HIS A 234 22.78 8.69 11.27
N SER A 235 22.56 9.72 12.09
CA SER A 235 21.48 9.77 13.09
C SER A 235 20.30 10.58 12.56
N ASN A 236 19.08 10.02 12.54
CA ASN A 236 17.73 10.61 12.38
C ASN A 236 17.45 11.77 11.39
N LYS A 237 18.41 12.42 10.75
CA LYS A 237 18.18 13.63 9.94
C LYS A 237 17.61 13.34 8.56
N CYS A 238 18.09 12.32 7.84
CA CYS A 238 17.67 12.10 6.45
C CYS A 238 16.18 11.71 6.27
N TYR A 239 15.59 10.95 7.20
CA TYR A 239 14.19 10.52 7.05
C TYR A 239 13.18 11.50 7.70
N LEU A 240 13.59 12.28 8.71
CA LEU A 240 12.71 13.20 9.44
C LEU A 240 12.81 14.67 8.97
N GLU A 241 13.91 15.11 8.35
CA GLU A 241 14.00 16.47 7.80
C GLU A 241 13.01 16.71 6.64
N ASN A 242 12.62 15.64 5.93
CA ASN A 242 11.55 15.66 4.93
C ASN A 242 10.15 15.95 5.51
N LYS A 243 9.94 15.79 6.82
CA LYS A 243 8.67 16.15 7.48
C LYS A 243 8.65 17.59 8.02
N LYS A 244 9.81 18.19 8.28
CA LYS A 244 9.92 19.55 8.86
C LYS A 244 10.01 20.64 7.79
N GLN A 245 10.56 20.35 6.62
CA GLN A 245 10.54 21.29 5.50
C GLN A 245 9.26 21.05 4.69
N LYS A 246 8.25 21.93 4.82
CA LYS A 246 7.17 22.08 3.84
C LYS A 246 7.74 22.57 2.49
N LYS A 247 8.73 21.86 1.94
CA LYS A 247 9.19 22.06 0.57
C LYS A 247 8.37 21.15 -0.31
N THR A 248 7.55 21.79 -1.13
CA THR A 248 7.02 21.26 -2.38
C THR A 248 8.14 20.61 -3.20
N VAL A 249 7.78 19.53 -3.92
CA VAL A 249 8.59 18.65 -4.80
C VAL A 249 9.01 17.31 -4.16
N ASP A 250 8.13 16.31 -4.32
CA ASP A 250 8.41 14.88 -4.64
C ASP A 250 9.82 14.32 -4.33
N GLN A 251 10.18 14.14 -3.05
CA GLN A 251 11.06 13.02 -2.71
C GLN A 251 10.16 11.79 -2.47
N GLN A 252 9.80 11.13 -3.58
CA GLN A 252 8.91 9.98 -3.60
C GLN A 252 9.54 8.81 -2.84
N ASN A 253 8.88 8.38 -1.76
CA ASN A 253 9.17 7.11 -1.11
C ASN A 253 8.70 5.97 -2.03
N TYR A 254 9.59 5.40 -2.84
CA TYR A 254 9.25 4.28 -3.74
C TYR A 254 9.48 2.90 -3.11
N PHE A 255 9.94 2.83 -1.86
CA PHE A 255 10.26 1.56 -1.22
C PHE A 255 9.07 0.86 -0.56
N PHE A 256 8.02 1.61 -0.20
CA PHE A 256 6.83 1.07 0.46
C PHE A 256 5.67 2.06 0.40
N GLY A 257 4.45 1.59 0.69
CA GLY A 257 3.25 2.41 0.70
C GLY A 257 2.99 3.14 2.03
N PRO A 258 1.97 4.01 2.09
CA PRO A 258 1.08 4.38 0.98
C PRO A 258 1.73 5.35 0.00
N ASN A 259 1.59 5.07 -1.30
CA ASN A 259 1.87 6.02 -2.37
C ASN A 259 0.57 6.48 -3.03
N SER A 260 0.57 7.70 -3.57
CA SER A 260 -0.55 8.16 -4.40
C SER A 260 -0.60 7.33 -5.70
N ASN A 261 -1.80 7.14 -6.26
CA ASN A 261 -1.95 6.45 -7.55
C ASN A 261 -1.14 7.15 -8.66
N GLN A 262 -0.95 8.46 -8.57
CA GLN A 262 -0.15 9.22 -9.53
C GLN A 262 1.34 8.87 -9.39
N ASN A 263 1.89 8.84 -8.17
CA ASN A 263 3.29 8.52 -7.93
C ASN A 263 3.59 7.06 -8.31
N GLY A 264 2.69 6.13 -7.99
CA GLY A 264 2.84 4.73 -8.39
C GLY A 264 2.83 4.53 -9.92
N LYS A 265 2.03 5.31 -10.65
CA LYS A 265 2.05 5.31 -12.13
C LYS A 265 3.35 5.86 -12.70
N ILE A 266 3.89 6.94 -12.12
CA ILE A 266 5.17 7.52 -12.51
C ILE A 266 6.29 6.48 -12.31
N GLU A 267 6.29 5.82 -11.16
CA GLU A 267 7.27 4.78 -10.83
C GLU A 267 7.20 3.58 -11.78
N MET A 268 5.98 3.09 -12.07
CA MET A 268 5.75 2.02 -13.04
C MET A 268 6.24 2.41 -14.44
N LYS A 269 5.93 3.63 -14.89
CA LYS A 269 6.39 4.16 -16.18
C LYS A 269 7.91 4.18 -16.25
N LYS A 270 8.58 4.70 -15.21
CA LYS A 270 10.04 4.79 -15.15
C LYS A 270 10.72 3.42 -15.24
N LEU A 271 10.21 2.41 -14.53
CA LEU A 271 10.70 1.04 -14.63
C LEU A 271 10.56 0.48 -16.05
N ILE A 272 9.38 0.65 -16.67
CA ILE A 272 9.12 0.18 -18.04
C ILE A 272 10.01 0.90 -19.06
N ASP A 273 10.23 2.20 -18.90
CA ASP A 273 11.05 3.00 -19.80
C ASP A 273 12.52 2.53 -19.78
N TYR A 274 13.09 2.25 -18.59
CA TYR A 274 14.43 1.66 -18.49
C TYR A 274 14.51 0.23 -19.01
N TYR A 275 13.49 -0.59 -18.75
CA TYR A 275 13.40 -1.94 -19.32
C TYR A 275 13.46 -1.90 -20.84
N LYS A 276 12.66 -1.04 -21.48
CA LYS A 276 12.68 -0.83 -22.93
C LYS A 276 14.03 -0.30 -23.41
N LEU A 277 14.57 0.72 -22.74
CA LEU A 277 15.86 1.31 -23.13
C LEU A 277 16.95 0.25 -23.18
N ILE A 278 17.15 -0.49 -22.08
CA ILE A 278 18.24 -1.47 -21.98
C ILE A 278 17.98 -2.67 -22.89
N ASN A 279 16.72 -3.10 -23.05
CA ASN A 279 16.37 -4.14 -24.00
C ASN A 279 16.70 -3.75 -25.46
N ASP A 280 16.52 -2.47 -25.82
CA ASP A 280 16.78 -1.95 -27.15
C ASP A 280 18.29 -1.68 -27.42
N THR A 281 19.01 -1.19 -26.41
CA THR A 281 20.38 -0.67 -26.57
C THR A 281 21.46 -1.55 -25.98
N GLY A 282 21.09 -2.54 -25.16
CA GLY A 282 22.02 -3.25 -24.27
C GLY A 282 22.44 -2.40 -23.07
N TYR A 283 23.33 -2.97 -22.26
CA TYR A 283 23.88 -2.35 -21.05
C TYR A 283 25.41 -2.42 -21.04
N HIS A 284 26.04 -1.32 -20.63
CA HIS A 284 27.46 -1.29 -20.27
C HIS A 284 27.67 -0.37 -19.06
N PRO A 285 28.34 -0.81 -17.98
CA PRO A 285 28.51 -0.01 -16.77
C PRO A 285 29.04 1.40 -17.00
N ASP A 286 30.02 1.59 -17.88
CA ASP A 286 30.64 2.89 -18.12
C ASP A 286 29.72 3.88 -18.86
N VAL A 287 28.81 3.37 -19.68
CA VAL A 287 27.79 4.19 -20.36
C VAL A 287 26.71 4.64 -19.38
N PHE A 288 26.40 3.79 -18.39
CA PHE A 288 25.40 4.03 -17.36
C PHE A 288 26.02 4.55 -16.04
N ALA A 289 27.32 4.86 -16.02
CA ALA A 289 28.10 5.09 -14.79
C ALA A 289 27.77 6.39 -14.05
N ALA A 290 27.32 7.44 -14.76
CA ALA A 290 27.02 8.75 -14.18
C ALA A 290 25.84 8.71 -13.19
N ASP A 291 24.98 7.69 -13.29
CA ASP A 291 23.83 7.40 -12.43
C ASP A 291 23.89 5.94 -11.89
N GLY A 292 25.10 5.39 -11.84
CA GLY A 292 25.38 3.97 -11.68
C GLY A 292 24.87 3.35 -10.38
N ILE A 293 24.77 2.02 -10.39
CA ILE A 293 24.34 1.23 -9.25
C ILE A 293 25.37 1.40 -8.13
N SER A 294 24.93 1.82 -6.95
CA SER A 294 25.80 2.03 -5.78
C SER A 294 25.26 1.32 -4.55
N GLY A 295 26.16 1.02 -3.62
CA GLY A 295 25.80 0.27 -2.42
C GLY A 295 27.01 -0.14 -1.60
N TYR A 296 26.77 -1.00 -0.61
CA TYR A 296 27.80 -1.49 0.29
C TYR A 296 27.60 -2.97 0.62
N MET A 297 28.65 -3.60 1.10
CA MET A 297 28.69 -5.04 1.36
C MET A 297 28.33 -5.35 2.82
N LEU A 298 27.45 -6.32 3.04
CA LEU A 298 27.32 -7.03 4.32
C LEU A 298 28.14 -8.32 4.24
N LYS A 299 28.94 -8.62 5.26
CA LYS A 299 29.81 -9.80 5.29
C LYS A 299 29.51 -10.71 6.47
N ASN A 300 29.24 -11.98 6.16
CA ASN A 300 29.05 -13.05 7.14
C ASN A 300 29.97 -14.23 6.80
N LYS A 301 31.09 -14.38 7.52
CA LYS A 301 32.10 -15.42 7.25
C LYS A 301 32.55 -15.39 5.77
N ASN A 302 32.16 -16.39 4.97
CA ASN A 302 32.48 -16.53 3.56
C ASN A 302 31.35 -16.05 2.63
N GLU A 303 30.21 -15.66 3.18
CA GLU A 303 29.07 -15.13 2.43
C GLU A 303 29.01 -13.60 2.47
N TYR A 304 28.34 -13.03 1.48
CA TYR A 304 28.06 -11.61 1.42
C TYR A 304 26.66 -11.31 0.87
N ARG A 305 26.23 -10.07 1.09
CA ARG A 305 25.11 -9.42 0.39
C ARG A 305 25.54 -8.02 -0.02
N PHE A 306 25.11 -7.57 -1.19
CA PHE A 306 25.29 -6.20 -1.66
C PHE A 306 23.98 -5.43 -1.44
N VAL A 307 24.01 -4.45 -0.53
CA VAL A 307 22.85 -3.61 -0.26
C VAL A 307 22.88 -2.43 -1.22
N VAL A 308 21.95 -2.43 -2.17
CA VAL A 308 21.78 -1.38 -3.17
C VAL A 308 21.23 -0.14 -2.48
N THR A 309 21.89 1.00 -2.71
CA THR A 309 21.47 2.32 -2.20
C THR A 309 21.04 3.27 -3.30
N SER A 310 21.48 3.03 -4.54
CA SER A 310 21.04 3.74 -5.75
C SER A 310 21.04 2.79 -6.94
N GLY A 311 20.19 3.06 -7.93
CA GLY A 311 20.09 2.26 -9.15
C GLY A 311 19.16 1.05 -9.06
N HIS A 312 18.19 1.05 -8.13
CA HIS A 312 17.23 -0.06 -7.96
C HIS A 312 16.50 -0.42 -9.27
N HIS A 313 16.11 0.57 -10.08
CA HIS A 313 15.50 0.36 -11.40
C HIS A 313 16.41 -0.40 -12.36
N PHE A 314 17.71 -0.06 -12.38
CA PHE A 314 18.70 -0.74 -13.21
C PHE A 314 18.92 -2.17 -12.76
N VAL A 315 19.09 -2.41 -11.46
CA VAL A 315 19.27 -3.77 -10.92
C VAL A 315 18.06 -4.63 -11.26
N ALA A 316 16.84 -4.13 -11.05
CA ALA A 316 15.62 -4.86 -11.39
C ALA A 316 15.51 -5.16 -12.90
N THR A 317 15.83 -4.18 -13.74
CA THR A 317 15.81 -4.34 -15.20
C THR A 317 16.81 -5.39 -15.66
N LEU A 318 18.06 -5.31 -15.18
CA LEU A 318 19.13 -6.24 -15.53
C LEU A 318 18.82 -7.66 -15.04
N ALA A 319 18.19 -7.81 -13.88
CA ALA A 319 17.71 -9.09 -13.37
C ALA A 319 16.70 -9.73 -14.35
N VAL A 320 15.67 -8.99 -14.78
CA VAL A 320 14.64 -9.50 -15.71
C VAL A 320 15.17 -9.77 -17.11
N LEU A 321 16.21 -9.04 -17.53
CA LEU A 321 16.92 -9.29 -18.80
C LEU A 321 17.95 -10.43 -18.70
N GLY A 322 18.11 -11.06 -17.53
CA GLY A 322 18.91 -12.27 -17.35
C GLY A 322 20.39 -12.06 -17.07
N TYR A 323 20.83 -10.83 -16.76
CA TYR A 323 22.20 -10.57 -16.33
C TYR A 323 22.49 -11.30 -15.01
N LYS A 324 23.68 -11.89 -14.86
CA LYS A 324 24.07 -12.64 -13.65
C LYS A 324 24.86 -11.80 -12.65
N SER A 325 25.58 -10.80 -13.14
CA SER A 325 26.34 -9.86 -12.33
C SER A 325 26.18 -8.43 -12.81
N ILE A 326 26.47 -7.50 -11.91
CA ILE A 326 26.41 -6.06 -12.14
C ILE A 326 27.65 -5.39 -11.55
N ARG A 327 28.08 -4.30 -12.19
CA ARG A 327 29.15 -3.44 -11.71
C ARG A 327 28.59 -2.36 -10.82
N CYS A 328 29.10 -2.26 -9.61
CA CYS A 328 28.61 -1.35 -8.58
C CYS A 328 29.70 -0.43 -8.04
N GLN A 329 29.29 0.76 -7.64
CA GLN A 329 30.13 1.74 -6.96
C GLN A 329 30.06 1.57 -5.45
N LEU A 330 31.22 1.51 -4.80
CA LEU A 330 31.37 1.47 -3.34
C LEU A 330 31.54 2.88 -2.77
N PRO A 331 31.06 3.14 -1.54
CA PRO A 331 31.19 4.45 -0.90
C PRO A 331 32.65 4.83 -0.70
N MET A 332 33.02 6.05 -1.09
CA MET A 332 34.39 6.57 -0.97
C MET A 332 34.60 7.54 0.21
N THR A 333 33.52 7.89 0.91
CA THR A 333 33.55 8.76 2.09
C THR A 333 33.96 7.99 3.35
N LYS A 334 34.70 8.63 4.25
CA LYS A 334 35.13 8.02 5.53
C LYS A 334 33.95 7.61 6.44
N ASP A 335 32.80 8.27 6.28
CA ASP A 335 31.61 8.08 7.11
C ASP A 335 30.70 6.94 6.63
N GLN A 336 31.08 6.20 5.60
CA GLN A 336 30.32 5.06 5.09
C GLN A 336 31.24 3.85 4.87
N SER A 337 31.01 2.79 5.65
CA SER A 337 31.76 1.55 5.51
C SER A 337 31.41 0.85 4.19
N LYS A 338 32.44 0.52 3.40
CA LYS A 338 32.31 -0.31 2.19
C LYS A 338 31.87 -1.73 2.51
N VAL A 339 32.35 -2.25 3.65
CA VAL A 339 32.07 -3.58 4.15
C VAL A 339 31.63 -3.45 5.61
N VAL A 340 30.45 -3.98 5.90
CA VAL A 340 29.90 -4.15 7.24
C VAL A 340 30.06 -5.62 7.61
N ASP A 341 31.05 -5.94 8.43
CA ASP A 341 31.31 -7.30 8.89
C ASP A 341 30.62 -7.54 10.25
N ILE A 342 29.87 -8.63 10.37
CA ILE A 342 29.21 -9.01 11.62
C ILE A 342 30.20 -9.21 12.78
N LYS A 343 31.45 -9.56 12.49
CA LYS A 343 32.52 -9.63 13.51
C LYS A 343 32.79 -8.30 14.19
N GLU A 344 32.46 -7.19 13.54
CA GLU A 344 32.65 -5.84 14.05
C GLU A 344 31.38 -5.26 14.67
N ILE A 345 30.37 -6.08 14.97
CA ILE A 345 29.09 -5.63 15.54
C ILE A 345 29.26 -4.68 16.73
N ASN A 346 30.19 -4.99 17.64
CA ASN A 346 30.44 -4.15 18.81
C ASN A 346 30.96 -2.75 18.45
N LYS A 347 31.51 -2.52 17.25
CA LYS A 347 31.99 -1.21 16.77
C LYS A 347 30.92 -0.42 16.02
N TRP A 348 29.76 -0.99 15.74
CA TRP A 348 28.75 -0.35 14.91
C TRP A 348 28.19 0.94 15.55
N PRO A 349 28.01 2.03 14.78
CA PRO A 349 27.70 3.35 15.34
C PRO A 349 26.46 3.39 16.22
N GLN A 350 25.40 2.68 15.85
CA GLN A 350 24.14 2.73 16.59
C GLN A 350 24.18 1.86 17.86
N LEU A 351 25.08 0.87 17.95
CA LEU A 351 25.31 0.12 19.20
C LEU A 351 26.18 0.94 20.16
N GLN A 352 27.17 1.66 19.64
CA GLN A 352 27.98 2.61 20.42
C GLN A 352 27.11 3.73 21.01
N LYS A 353 26.11 4.20 20.25
CA LYS A 353 25.09 5.15 20.71
C LYS A 353 24.03 4.53 21.65
N LYS A 354 24.14 3.22 21.96
CA LYS A 354 23.16 2.45 22.75
C LYS A 354 21.73 2.55 22.23
N ILE A 355 21.57 2.80 20.92
CA ILE A 355 20.28 2.71 20.25
C ILE A 355 19.93 1.23 20.18
N TYR A 356 20.71 0.40 19.50
CA TYR A 356 20.44 -1.04 19.49
C TYR A 356 21.25 -1.80 20.55
N ASN A 357 20.63 -2.83 21.12
CA ASN A 357 21.39 -3.90 21.77
C ASN A 357 21.98 -4.86 20.73
N LYS A 358 22.95 -5.68 21.14
CA LYS A 358 23.67 -6.60 20.25
C LYS A 358 22.73 -7.63 19.61
N GLU A 359 21.76 -8.14 20.35
CA GLU A 359 20.82 -9.17 19.87
C GLU A 359 19.93 -8.64 18.74
N THR A 360 19.26 -7.51 18.95
CA THR A 360 18.42 -6.83 17.95
C THR A 360 19.22 -6.46 16.70
N ALA A 361 20.42 -5.89 16.88
CA ALA A 361 21.29 -5.55 15.75
C ALA A 361 21.73 -6.78 14.95
N THR A 362 21.98 -7.90 15.63
CA THR A 362 22.31 -9.18 15.00
C THR A 362 21.14 -9.69 14.15
N ARG A 363 19.90 -9.55 14.64
CA ARG A 363 18.70 -9.94 13.87
C ARG A 363 18.50 -9.08 12.62
N PHE A 364 18.69 -7.77 12.72
CA PHE A 364 18.66 -6.86 11.55
C PHE A 364 19.74 -7.17 10.52
N PHE A 365 20.91 -7.66 10.95
CA PHE A 365 21.95 -8.04 10.02
C PHE A 365 21.60 -9.33 9.28
N TYR A 366 21.16 -10.36 10.01
CA TYR A 366 20.85 -11.67 9.41
C TYR A 366 19.57 -11.70 8.58
N SER A 367 18.69 -10.70 8.67
CA SER A 367 17.53 -10.60 7.78
C SER A 367 17.94 -10.45 6.32
N PHE A 368 19.08 -9.81 6.01
CA PHE A 368 19.57 -9.69 4.64
C PHE A 368 20.09 -11.02 4.06
N PHE A 369 20.40 -12.00 4.90
CA PHE A 369 20.94 -13.31 4.50
C PHE A 369 19.88 -14.42 4.44
N LYS A 370 18.61 -14.09 4.70
CA LYS A 370 17.46 -15.00 4.60
C LYS A 370 16.60 -14.58 3.41
N ASP A 371 15.74 -15.49 2.92
CA ASP A 371 14.79 -15.23 1.82
C ASP A 371 13.62 -14.34 2.30
N MET A 372 13.96 -13.14 2.77
CA MET A 372 13.04 -12.23 3.45
C MET A 372 12.15 -11.49 2.46
N GLY A 373 12.59 -11.22 1.23
CA GLY A 373 11.77 -10.52 0.25
C GLY A 373 10.47 -11.26 -0.01
N ARG A 374 10.60 -12.54 -0.40
CA ARG A 374 9.45 -13.43 -0.67
C ARG A 374 8.60 -13.64 0.58
N LYS A 375 9.24 -13.93 1.72
CA LYS A 375 8.53 -14.13 2.99
C LYS A 375 7.71 -12.88 3.37
N LYS A 376 8.30 -11.68 3.32
CA LYS A 376 7.60 -10.42 3.61
C LYS A 376 6.44 -10.20 2.66
N ALA A 377 6.63 -10.49 1.38
CA ALA A 377 5.58 -10.35 0.40
C ALA A 377 4.41 -11.32 0.68
N ILE A 378 4.68 -12.54 1.15
CA ILE A 378 3.65 -13.49 1.59
C ILE A 378 2.94 -13.01 2.86
N GLU A 379 3.70 -12.62 3.89
CA GLU A 379 3.16 -12.17 5.17
C GLU A 379 2.32 -10.90 5.03
N SER A 380 2.70 -10.02 4.09
CA SER A 380 2.00 -8.78 3.77
C SER A 380 0.85 -8.97 2.77
N ASP A 381 0.48 -10.23 2.48
CA ASP A 381 -0.56 -10.62 1.53
C ASP A 381 -0.34 -10.04 0.10
N ILE A 382 0.89 -9.65 -0.25
CA ILE A 382 1.30 -9.17 -1.59
C ILE A 382 1.45 -10.36 -2.55
N LEU A 383 2.16 -11.38 -2.08
CA LEU A 383 2.26 -12.70 -2.69
C LEU A 383 1.30 -13.61 -1.96
N CYS A 384 0.14 -13.86 -2.53
CA CYS A 384 -0.69 -14.92 -2.01
C CYS A 384 -0.12 -16.28 -2.50
N LYS A 385 1.04 -16.73 -1.97
CA LYS A 385 1.90 -17.80 -2.56
C LYS A 385 2.35 -17.48 -4.01
N ASP A 386 3.55 -17.92 -4.36
CA ASP A 386 3.99 -17.93 -5.76
C ASP A 386 3.21 -19.03 -6.49
N ILE A 387 2.03 -18.68 -7.02
CA ILE A 387 1.32 -19.56 -7.95
C ILE A 387 2.10 -19.58 -9.25
N THR A 388 2.74 -20.71 -9.53
CA THR A 388 3.41 -20.95 -10.81
C THR A 388 2.39 -20.96 -11.95
N ALA A 389 2.84 -20.65 -13.17
CA ALA A 389 1.98 -20.76 -14.35
C ALA A 389 1.39 -22.18 -14.50
N ARG A 390 2.17 -23.20 -14.14
CA ARG A 390 1.76 -24.61 -14.12
C ARG A 390 0.65 -24.88 -13.10
N GLU A 391 0.75 -24.33 -11.88
CA GLU A 391 -0.32 -24.45 -10.90
C GLU A 391 -1.58 -23.77 -11.42
N GLN A 392 -1.51 -22.54 -11.93
CA GLN A 392 -2.70 -21.87 -12.51
C GLN A 392 -3.32 -22.67 -13.66
N GLU A 393 -2.51 -23.25 -14.56
CA GLU A 393 -2.99 -24.06 -15.69
C GLU A 393 -3.88 -25.25 -15.23
N GLN A 394 -3.55 -25.87 -14.09
CA GLN A 394 -4.34 -26.97 -13.53
C GLN A 394 -5.74 -26.54 -13.07
N PHE A 395 -5.91 -25.27 -12.70
CA PHE A 395 -7.19 -24.69 -12.25
C PHE A 395 -7.96 -24.06 -13.42
N SER A 396 -7.27 -23.56 -14.44
CA SER A 396 -7.89 -22.95 -15.62
C SER A 396 -8.81 -23.91 -16.39
N LYS A 397 -8.57 -25.24 -16.35
CA LYS A 397 -9.49 -26.23 -16.94
C LYS A 397 -10.87 -26.29 -16.28
N TYR A 398 -11.03 -25.70 -15.10
CA TYR A 398 -12.29 -25.62 -14.36
C TYR A 398 -12.82 -24.18 -14.27
N ASP A 399 -12.30 -23.27 -15.09
CA ASP A 399 -12.61 -21.83 -15.05
C ASP A 399 -12.27 -21.16 -13.71
N ILE A 400 -11.26 -21.66 -12.99
CA ILE A 400 -10.82 -21.11 -11.71
C ILE A 400 -9.55 -20.27 -11.90
N ASP A 401 -9.62 -18.99 -11.56
CA ASP A 401 -8.45 -18.12 -11.45
C ASP A 401 -7.94 -18.13 -10.00
N ILE A 402 -6.89 -18.92 -9.72
CA ILE A 402 -6.28 -18.96 -8.38
C ILE A 402 -5.36 -17.76 -8.13
N LYS A 403 -5.01 -16.96 -9.15
CA LYS A 403 -4.30 -15.69 -8.96
C LYS A 403 -5.23 -14.58 -8.45
N ASN A 404 -6.55 -14.78 -8.54
CA ASN A 404 -7.54 -13.89 -7.94
C ASN A 404 -7.36 -13.78 -6.42
N ARG A 405 -7.46 -12.56 -5.88
CA ARG A 405 -7.29 -12.24 -4.43
C ARG A 405 -8.16 -13.06 -3.47
N HIS A 406 -9.24 -13.69 -3.93
CA HIS A 406 -10.11 -14.54 -3.10
C HIS A 406 -9.75 -16.02 -3.20
N ASN A 407 -9.72 -16.56 -4.42
CA ASN A 407 -9.40 -17.97 -4.66
C ASN A 407 -8.02 -18.33 -4.14
N VAL A 408 -7.09 -17.40 -4.19
CA VAL A 408 -5.76 -17.60 -3.66
C VAL A 408 -5.75 -17.88 -2.15
N LYS A 409 -6.69 -17.31 -1.40
CA LYS A 409 -6.82 -17.58 0.04
C LYS A 409 -7.27 -19.01 0.27
N PHE A 410 -8.25 -19.47 -0.53
CA PHE A 410 -8.74 -20.85 -0.49
C PHE A 410 -7.67 -21.84 -0.91
N TYR A 411 -6.91 -21.54 -1.97
CA TYR A 411 -5.74 -22.32 -2.38
C TYR A 411 -4.73 -22.42 -1.24
N ASN A 412 -4.45 -21.29 -0.58
CA ASN A 412 -3.46 -21.23 0.49
C ASN A 412 -3.88 -22.03 1.73
N ALA A 413 -5.16 -21.96 2.09
CA ALA A 413 -5.77 -22.75 3.15
C ALA A 413 -5.95 -24.24 2.77
N GLY A 414 -5.65 -24.62 1.53
CA GLY A 414 -5.80 -26.00 1.04
C GLY A 414 -7.25 -26.40 0.71
N LEU A 415 -8.17 -25.43 0.65
CA LEU A 415 -9.59 -25.65 0.38
C LEU A 415 -9.90 -25.88 -1.11
N LEU A 416 -8.90 -25.76 -1.99
CA LEU A 416 -9.04 -26.06 -3.43
C LEU A 416 -8.29 -27.32 -3.87
N LYS A 417 -7.91 -28.19 -2.92
CA LYS A 417 -7.14 -29.42 -3.23
C LYS A 417 -7.99 -30.47 -3.95
N ASP A 418 -9.23 -30.63 -3.50
CA ASP A 418 -10.14 -31.65 -4.02
C ASP A 418 -11.15 -30.98 -4.95
N ILE A 419 -11.06 -31.26 -6.25
CA ILE A 419 -11.97 -30.69 -7.25
C ILE A 419 -12.83 -31.81 -7.80
N ASP A 420 -14.13 -31.72 -7.55
CA ASP A 420 -15.14 -32.61 -8.08
C ASP A 420 -15.71 -32.03 -9.38
N GLU A 421 -15.40 -32.66 -10.51
CA GLU A 421 -15.74 -32.14 -11.84
C GLU A 421 -17.25 -32.11 -12.09
N ASP A 422 -18.01 -33.08 -11.57
CA ASP A 422 -19.46 -33.13 -11.68
C ASP A 422 -20.09 -31.95 -10.94
N TYR A 423 -19.58 -31.63 -9.75
CA TYR A 423 -20.02 -30.47 -8.99
C TYR A 423 -19.65 -29.15 -9.67
N VAL A 424 -18.47 -29.05 -10.29
CA VAL A 424 -18.12 -27.87 -11.10
C VAL A 424 -19.14 -27.67 -12.23
N GLN A 425 -19.51 -28.74 -12.93
CA GLN A 425 -20.53 -28.67 -13.99
C GLN A 425 -21.91 -28.29 -13.44
N GLU A 426 -22.30 -28.84 -12.28
CA GLU A 426 -23.55 -28.48 -11.59
C GLU A 426 -23.60 -26.98 -11.28
N VAL A 427 -22.51 -26.42 -10.75
CA VAL A 427 -22.37 -24.97 -10.48
C VAL A 427 -22.56 -24.17 -11.77
N GLN A 428 -21.85 -24.54 -12.85
CA GLN A 428 -21.97 -23.83 -14.13
C GLN A 428 -23.40 -23.90 -14.70
N GLN A 429 -24.04 -25.07 -14.65
CA GLN A 429 -25.42 -25.24 -15.12
C GLN A 429 -26.41 -24.42 -14.31
N TYR A 430 -26.28 -24.42 -12.98
CA TYR A 430 -27.12 -23.63 -12.09
C TYR A 430 -26.99 -22.14 -12.40
N TRP A 431 -25.77 -21.63 -12.49
CA TRP A 431 -25.49 -20.23 -12.77
C TRP A 431 -25.89 -19.80 -14.18
N GLN A 432 -25.68 -20.66 -15.19
CA GLN A 432 -26.16 -20.40 -16.54
C GLN A 432 -27.70 -20.31 -16.58
N LYS A 433 -28.40 -21.23 -15.90
CA LYS A 433 -29.87 -21.26 -15.85
C LYS A 433 -30.47 -20.05 -15.11
N HIS A 434 -29.90 -19.69 -13.97
CA HIS A 434 -30.47 -18.68 -13.07
C HIS A 434 -29.93 -17.27 -13.31
N TYR A 435 -28.67 -17.13 -13.71
CA TYR A 435 -28.00 -15.84 -13.90
C TYR A 435 -27.59 -15.53 -15.35
N GLY A 436 -27.67 -16.52 -16.24
CA GLY A 436 -27.41 -16.36 -17.67
C GLY A 436 -25.93 -16.30 -18.05
N LYS A 437 -25.02 -16.68 -17.14
CA LYS A 437 -23.58 -16.78 -17.40
C LYS A 437 -22.94 -17.88 -16.56
N THR A 438 -21.84 -18.43 -17.07
CA THR A 438 -20.88 -19.21 -16.29
C THR A 438 -20.07 -18.30 -15.37
N ILE A 439 -19.44 -18.88 -14.35
CA ILE A 439 -18.73 -18.16 -13.29
C ILE A 439 -17.45 -18.89 -12.88
N ASP A 440 -16.58 -18.23 -12.11
CA ASP A 440 -15.48 -18.89 -11.42
C ASP A 440 -16.03 -19.70 -10.22
N PRO A 441 -15.87 -21.05 -10.19
CA PRO A 441 -16.44 -21.89 -9.15
C PRO A 441 -15.53 -22.02 -7.90
N GLY A 442 -14.40 -21.31 -7.82
CA GLY A 442 -13.41 -21.49 -6.75
C GLY A 442 -13.97 -21.35 -5.33
N GLN A 443 -14.87 -20.39 -5.08
CA GLN A 443 -15.53 -20.26 -3.78
C GLN A 443 -16.51 -21.41 -3.47
N HIS A 444 -17.15 -21.99 -4.48
CA HIS A 444 -18.07 -23.13 -4.31
C HIS A 444 -17.30 -24.38 -3.90
N ILE A 445 -16.16 -24.63 -4.54
CA ILE A 445 -15.27 -25.74 -4.20
C ILE A 445 -14.71 -25.54 -2.79
N ALA A 446 -14.25 -24.33 -2.47
CA ALA A 446 -13.75 -24.02 -1.14
C ALA A 446 -14.81 -24.24 -0.05
N HIS A 447 -16.05 -23.83 -0.30
CA HIS A 447 -17.18 -24.07 0.60
C HIS A 447 -17.50 -25.56 0.73
N ALA A 448 -17.54 -26.31 -0.38
CA ALA A 448 -17.82 -27.75 -0.36
C ALA A 448 -16.73 -28.55 0.36
N ASN A 449 -15.46 -28.27 0.10
CA ASN A 449 -14.34 -28.94 0.77
C ASN A 449 -14.24 -28.60 2.25
N LEU A 450 -14.71 -27.41 2.64
CA LEU A 450 -14.73 -26.99 4.04
C LEU A 450 -15.88 -27.65 4.82
N THR A 451 -17.08 -27.64 4.24
CA THR A 451 -18.32 -28.00 4.94
C THR A 451 -18.75 -29.45 4.70
N GLY A 452 -18.18 -30.10 3.69
CA GLY A 452 -18.66 -31.38 3.16
C GLY A 452 -19.97 -31.26 2.36
N GLN A 453 -20.49 -30.06 2.14
CA GLN A 453 -21.78 -29.82 1.49
C GLN A 453 -21.60 -29.12 0.13
N LYS A 454 -22.07 -29.77 -0.92
CA LYS A 454 -22.14 -29.18 -2.26
C LYS A 454 -23.41 -28.33 -2.36
N ASP A 455 -23.25 -27.04 -2.61
CA ASP A 455 -24.36 -26.11 -2.81
C ASP A 455 -24.05 -25.11 -3.94
N PRO A 456 -24.66 -25.28 -5.13
CA PRO A 456 -24.41 -24.40 -6.28
C PRO A 456 -24.95 -22.97 -6.10
N ARG A 457 -25.67 -22.70 -5.00
CA ARG A 457 -26.25 -21.39 -4.68
C ARG A 457 -25.25 -20.44 -4.03
N VAL A 458 -24.06 -20.89 -3.64
CA VAL A 458 -23.01 -20.01 -3.09
C VAL A 458 -22.73 -18.87 -4.08
N ILE A 459 -22.51 -17.65 -3.57
CA ILE A 459 -22.26 -16.49 -4.43
C ILE A 459 -20.80 -16.07 -4.37
N PRO A 460 -20.07 -16.12 -5.50
CA PRO A 460 -18.69 -15.66 -5.58
C PRO A 460 -18.56 -14.19 -5.18
N HIS A 461 -17.52 -13.89 -4.41
CA HIS A 461 -17.33 -12.55 -3.86
C HIS A 461 -17.19 -11.45 -4.93
N ASN A 462 -16.52 -11.74 -6.05
CA ASN A 462 -16.39 -10.80 -7.17
C ASN A 462 -17.75 -10.43 -7.77
N ILE A 463 -18.68 -11.38 -7.88
CA ILE A 463 -20.04 -11.14 -8.35
C ILE A 463 -20.84 -10.36 -7.30
N MET A 464 -20.69 -10.71 -6.02
CA MET A 464 -21.30 -9.93 -4.94
C MET A 464 -20.86 -8.46 -4.97
N TRP A 465 -19.57 -8.20 -5.09
CA TRP A 465 -19.01 -6.84 -5.06
C TRP A 465 -19.23 -6.05 -6.36
N GLY A 466 -19.11 -6.71 -7.50
CA GLY A 466 -19.18 -6.07 -8.81
C GLY A 466 -20.60 -5.85 -9.31
N GLU A 467 -21.55 -6.71 -8.92
CA GLU A 467 -22.89 -6.73 -9.51
C GLU A 467 -23.99 -6.63 -8.46
N PHE A 468 -23.97 -7.44 -7.39
CA PHE A 468 -25.13 -7.57 -6.50
C PHE A 468 -25.22 -6.43 -5.50
N ILE A 469 -24.14 -6.09 -4.79
CA ILE A 469 -24.15 -4.96 -3.85
C ILE A 469 -24.50 -3.66 -4.59
N PRO A 470 -23.90 -3.33 -5.76
CA PRO A 470 -24.32 -2.15 -6.53
C PRO A 470 -25.76 -2.19 -7.03
N PHE A 471 -26.31 -3.39 -7.28
CA PHE A 471 -27.71 -3.54 -7.68
C PHE A 471 -28.68 -3.28 -6.51
N PHE A 472 -28.37 -3.80 -5.33
CA PHE A 472 -29.24 -3.69 -4.15
C PHE A 472 -29.06 -2.38 -3.37
N ASN A 473 -27.93 -1.71 -3.51
CA ASN A 473 -27.62 -0.53 -2.73
C ASN A 473 -27.31 0.67 -3.63
N ASP A 474 -27.90 1.82 -3.30
CA ASP A 474 -27.40 3.11 -3.77
C ASP A 474 -25.97 3.30 -3.26
N THR A 475 -25.02 3.14 -4.18
CA THR A 475 -23.60 3.15 -3.83
C THR A 475 -23.12 4.52 -3.34
N MET A 476 -23.76 5.61 -3.77
CA MET A 476 -23.42 6.97 -3.34
C MET A 476 -23.91 7.22 -1.92
N MET A 477 -25.14 6.82 -1.62
CA MET A 477 -25.67 6.91 -0.26
C MET A 477 -24.89 6.04 0.70
N GLY A 478 -24.58 4.79 0.32
CA GLY A 478 -23.75 3.91 1.15
C GLY A 478 -22.34 4.48 1.43
N LYS A 479 -21.68 5.08 0.44
CA LYS A 479 -20.29 5.58 0.55
C LYS A 479 -20.14 6.98 1.12
N VAL A 480 -21.15 7.83 0.97
CA VAL A 480 -21.07 9.25 1.34
C VAL A 480 -22.13 9.59 2.38
N GLY A 481 -23.39 9.21 2.12
CA GLY A 481 -24.50 9.52 3.01
C GLY A 481 -24.37 8.88 4.40
N TYR A 482 -23.91 7.63 4.45
CA TYR A 482 -23.79 6.86 5.69
C TYR A 482 -22.33 6.66 6.16
N SER A 483 -21.35 7.38 5.62
CA SER A 483 -19.93 7.14 5.94
C SER A 483 -19.47 7.72 7.27
N ASP A 484 -20.08 8.80 7.74
CA ASP A 484 -19.64 9.50 8.96
C ASP A 484 -20.37 8.97 10.20
N LYS A 485 -19.67 8.21 11.02
CA LYS A 485 -20.20 7.60 12.25
C LYS A 485 -20.72 8.64 13.28
N ASN A 486 -20.34 9.92 13.17
CA ASN A 486 -20.85 10.98 14.06
C ASN A 486 -22.36 11.21 13.97
N ILE A 487 -22.98 10.86 12.84
CA ILE A 487 -24.41 11.13 12.59
C ILE A 487 -25.31 9.96 12.93
N TYR A 488 -24.75 8.78 13.24
CA TYR A 488 -25.51 7.54 13.38
C TYR A 488 -26.56 7.60 14.49
N ASP A 489 -26.27 8.28 15.59
CA ASP A 489 -27.21 8.41 16.70
C ASP A 489 -28.43 9.28 16.39
N LYS A 490 -28.38 10.08 15.31
CA LYS A 490 -29.52 10.84 14.79
C LYS A 490 -30.14 10.20 13.56
N LEU A 491 -29.33 9.53 12.74
CA LEU A 491 -29.76 8.92 11.47
C LEU A 491 -30.39 7.53 11.68
N ILE A 492 -29.93 6.78 12.67
CA ILE A 492 -30.36 5.42 12.97
C ILE A 492 -31.03 5.42 14.35
N PRO A 493 -32.38 5.36 14.43
CA PRO A 493 -33.12 5.49 15.69
C PRO A 493 -33.11 4.19 16.50
N ALA A 494 -31.92 3.68 16.79
CA ALA A 494 -31.75 2.49 17.63
C ALA A 494 -32.11 2.80 19.09
N PRO A 495 -32.99 1.99 19.73
CA PRO A 495 -33.38 2.20 21.13
C PRO A 495 -32.19 2.01 22.06
N ASN A 496 -31.38 0.98 21.79
CA ASN A 496 -30.13 0.69 22.49
C ASN A 496 -28.96 0.80 21.51
N ARG A 497 -28.00 1.67 21.82
CA ARG A 497 -26.83 1.95 20.96
C ARG A 497 -25.62 2.36 21.79
N ALA A 498 -24.45 2.34 21.16
CA ALA A 498 -23.25 2.93 21.75
C ALA A 498 -23.49 4.41 22.11
N VAL A 499 -23.26 4.78 23.36
CA VAL A 499 -23.51 6.12 23.88
C VAL A 499 -22.39 7.06 23.44
N ASN A 500 -22.72 8.06 22.63
CA ASN A 500 -21.79 9.12 22.24
C ASN A 500 -21.58 10.08 23.42
N VAL A 501 -20.32 10.36 23.75
CA VAL A 501 -19.94 11.36 24.75
C VAL A 501 -19.52 12.66 24.07
N LEU A 502 -18.68 12.56 23.04
CA LEU A 502 -18.12 13.72 22.35
C LEU A 502 -18.02 13.42 20.85
N LYS A 503 -18.33 14.41 20.03
CA LYS A 503 -18.16 14.38 18.58
C LYS A 503 -17.22 15.49 18.17
N ARG A 504 -16.32 15.21 17.23
CA ARG A 504 -15.51 16.21 16.56
C ARG A 504 -15.78 16.16 15.07
N VAL A 505 -16.25 17.28 14.51
CA VAL A 505 -16.61 17.41 13.10
C VAL A 505 -15.99 18.68 12.55
N ARG A 506 -15.14 18.54 11.53
CA ARG A 506 -14.40 19.64 10.89
C ARG A 506 -13.66 20.51 11.91
N GLY A 507 -13.07 19.88 12.92
CA GLY A 507 -12.28 20.54 13.97
C GLY A 507 -13.09 21.12 15.12
N LYS A 508 -14.43 21.12 15.06
CA LYS A 508 -15.32 21.64 16.10
C LYS A 508 -15.87 20.52 16.98
N TYR A 509 -16.13 20.81 18.25
CA TYR A 509 -16.63 19.84 19.22
C TYR A 509 -18.12 20.00 19.47
N PHE A 510 -18.77 18.86 19.68
CA PHE A 510 -20.18 18.77 20.01
C PHE A 510 -20.42 17.67 21.05
N ASP A 511 -21.40 17.85 21.93
CA ASP A 511 -21.89 16.80 22.81
C ASP A 511 -22.79 15.79 22.08
N ALA A 512 -23.39 14.86 22.84
CA ALA A 512 -24.32 13.85 22.33
C ALA A 512 -25.58 14.44 21.67
N ASP A 513 -25.99 15.63 22.10
CA ASP A 513 -27.18 16.33 21.63
C ASP A 513 -26.88 17.31 20.50
N ASN A 514 -25.63 17.33 20.01
CA ASN A 514 -25.10 18.22 18.99
C ASN A 514 -25.01 19.69 19.43
N ASN A 515 -24.96 19.98 20.73
CA ASN A 515 -24.65 21.32 21.21
C ASN A 515 -23.15 21.58 21.03
N TYR A 516 -22.81 22.79 20.55
CA TYR A 516 -21.43 23.19 20.37
C TYR A 516 -20.69 23.31 21.71
N LEU A 517 -19.44 22.86 21.73
CA LEU A 517 -18.54 22.98 22.88
C LEU A 517 -17.22 23.65 22.48
N GLY A 518 -16.69 24.50 23.37
CA GLY A 518 -15.29 24.91 23.32
C GLY A 518 -14.34 23.74 23.63
N SER A 519 -13.08 23.83 23.20
CA SER A 519 -12.09 22.74 23.41
C SER A 519 -11.88 22.38 24.89
N GLU A 520 -11.87 23.37 25.78
CA GLU A 520 -11.79 23.14 27.22
C GLU A 520 -13.04 22.49 27.81
N GLU A 521 -14.23 22.82 27.29
CA GLU A 521 -15.50 22.23 27.70
C GLU A 521 -15.59 20.77 27.24
N ALA A 522 -15.20 20.51 25.98
CA ALA A 522 -15.08 19.17 25.44
C ALA A 522 -14.15 18.30 26.28
N PHE A 523 -12.98 18.82 26.68
CA PHE A 523 -12.07 18.06 27.53
C PHE A 523 -12.57 17.89 28.96
N ARG A 524 -13.26 18.88 29.52
CA ARG A 524 -13.96 18.74 30.82
C ARG A 524 -15.01 17.64 30.75
N LEU A 525 -15.77 17.55 29.66
CA LEU A 525 -16.77 16.51 29.43
C LEU A 525 -16.15 15.11 29.37
N LEU A 526 -14.96 14.95 28.75
CA LEU A 526 -14.25 13.67 28.76
C LEU A 526 -13.77 13.28 30.17
N LYS A 527 -13.23 14.24 30.93
CA LYS A 527 -12.75 14.01 32.31
C LYS A 527 -13.85 13.72 33.31
N SER A 528 -15.09 14.16 33.05
CA SER A 528 -16.22 13.95 33.95
C SER A 528 -16.84 12.54 33.83
N GLN A 529 -16.41 11.74 32.86
CA GLN A 529 -16.96 10.40 32.66
C GLN A 529 -16.48 9.46 33.76
N SER A 530 -17.37 8.59 34.24
CA SER A 530 -17.04 7.58 35.25
C SER A 530 -16.56 6.25 34.63
N LYS A 531 -16.80 6.06 33.33
CA LYS A 531 -16.42 4.87 32.57
C LYS A 531 -15.24 5.16 31.66
N ASP A 532 -14.48 4.11 31.35
CA ASP A 532 -13.54 4.14 30.23
C ASP A 532 -14.28 4.44 28.92
N LEU A 533 -13.59 5.11 28.00
CA LEU A 533 -14.14 5.57 26.72
C LEU A 533 -13.46 4.87 25.55
N ILE A 534 -14.13 4.89 24.40
CA ILE A 534 -13.61 4.45 23.11
C ILE A 534 -13.61 5.63 22.15
N ILE A 535 -12.44 5.99 21.62
CA ILE A 535 -12.29 6.99 20.57
C ILE A 535 -12.13 6.30 19.22
N LYS A 536 -12.80 6.82 18.19
CA LYS A 536 -12.83 6.26 16.84
C LYS A 536 -12.79 7.39 15.81
N PRO A 537 -11.95 7.34 14.76
CA PRO A 537 -12.13 8.21 13.62
C PRO A 537 -13.50 7.93 12.99
N SER A 538 -14.17 8.98 12.51
CA SER A 538 -15.58 8.83 12.14
C SER A 538 -15.81 8.30 10.72
N THR A 539 -14.81 8.39 9.85
CA THR A 539 -14.89 7.99 8.43
C THR A 539 -13.87 6.91 8.04
N THR A 540 -13.36 6.15 9.02
CA THR A 540 -12.46 5.02 8.76
C THR A 540 -13.18 3.69 8.94
N ASP A 541 -12.66 2.68 8.23
CA ASP A 541 -13.13 1.30 8.29
C ASP A 541 -12.08 0.38 8.94
N ASP A 542 -12.45 -0.88 9.14
CA ASP A 542 -11.59 -1.96 9.64
C ASP A 542 -10.98 -1.73 11.04
N GLY A 543 -11.61 -0.88 11.85
CA GLY A 543 -11.11 -0.55 13.19
C GLY A 543 -9.86 0.32 13.20
N LYS A 544 -9.46 0.88 12.06
CA LYS A 544 -8.27 1.74 11.96
C LYS A 544 -8.44 2.99 12.82
N GLY A 545 -7.51 3.16 13.77
CA GLY A 545 -7.47 4.31 14.67
C GLY A 545 -8.39 4.21 15.89
N ILE A 546 -9.08 3.09 16.09
CA ILE A 546 -9.86 2.88 17.32
C ILE A 546 -8.91 2.73 18.51
N ALA A 547 -9.24 3.39 19.63
CA ALA A 547 -8.48 3.23 20.86
C ALA A 547 -9.36 3.33 22.10
N LYS A 548 -8.90 2.69 23.17
CA LYS A 548 -9.42 2.88 24.52
C LYS A 548 -8.76 4.08 25.18
N LEU A 549 -9.58 4.92 25.82
CA LEU A 549 -9.15 5.99 26.72
C LEU A 549 -9.56 5.59 28.14
N ASN A 550 -8.58 5.44 29.03
CA ASN A 550 -8.88 5.09 30.42
C ASN A 550 -9.15 6.36 31.24
N ILE A 551 -10.26 6.38 31.98
CA ILE A 551 -10.61 7.52 32.82
C ILE A 551 -10.30 7.16 34.27
N LYS A 552 -9.42 7.92 34.91
CA LYS A 552 -9.04 7.71 36.32
C LYS A 552 -9.00 9.06 37.04
N GLY A 553 -9.97 9.29 37.93
CA GLY A 553 -10.16 10.60 38.56
C GLY A 553 -10.40 11.68 37.50
N SER A 554 -9.64 12.77 37.56
CA SER A 554 -9.73 13.88 36.60
C SER A 554 -8.80 13.73 35.38
N ASN A 555 -8.21 12.56 35.15
CA ASN A 555 -7.20 12.36 34.11
C ASN A 555 -7.68 11.37 33.04
N VAL A 556 -7.36 11.68 31.78
CA VAL A 556 -7.59 10.82 30.61
C VAL A 556 -6.26 10.18 30.23
N TYR A 557 -6.25 8.85 30.08
CA TYR A 557 -5.05 8.10 29.71
C TYR A 557 -5.21 7.41 28.36
N HIS A 558 -4.15 7.44 27.54
CA HIS A 558 -4.01 6.61 26.36
C HIS A 558 -2.68 5.84 26.42
N LYS A 559 -2.74 4.51 26.30
CA LYS A 559 -1.57 3.62 26.41
C LYS A 559 -0.74 3.89 27.68
N GLY A 560 -1.42 4.12 28.81
CA GLY A 560 -0.80 4.38 30.11
C GLY A 560 -0.25 5.80 30.31
N LYS A 561 -0.34 6.69 29.32
CA LYS A 561 0.09 8.09 29.44
C LYS A 561 -1.09 9.02 29.60
N ILE A 562 -0.97 10.01 30.49
CA ILE A 562 -1.93 11.11 30.58
C ILE A 562 -1.85 11.89 29.28
N ILE A 563 -3.00 12.21 28.70
CA ILE A 563 -3.13 13.00 27.48
C ILE A 563 -4.07 14.18 27.73
N ASP A 564 -3.87 15.25 26.96
CA ASP A 564 -4.79 16.38 26.91
C ASP A 564 -5.59 16.43 25.60
N ILE A 565 -6.41 17.47 25.43
CA ILE A 565 -7.19 17.64 24.20
C ILE A 565 -6.30 17.84 22.97
N SER A 566 -5.15 18.52 23.10
CA SER A 566 -4.23 18.78 21.98
C SER A 566 -3.59 17.48 21.49
N ASP A 567 -3.24 16.57 22.41
CA ASP A 567 -2.77 15.23 22.07
C ASP A 567 -3.82 14.44 21.30
N ILE A 568 -5.09 14.50 21.74
CA ILE A 568 -6.21 13.85 21.04
C ILE A 568 -6.33 14.40 19.62
N GLU A 569 -6.30 15.72 19.45
CA GLU A 569 -6.39 16.36 18.13
C GLU A 569 -5.24 15.98 17.21
N LYS A 570 -4.03 15.84 17.76
CA LYS A 570 -2.84 15.45 17.02
C LYS A 570 -2.88 14.00 16.54
N ILE A 571 -3.48 13.11 17.32
CA ILE A 571 -3.54 11.67 17.01
C ILE A 571 -4.72 11.36 16.09
N TRP A 572 -5.92 11.85 16.40
CA TRP A 572 -7.16 11.49 15.68
C TRP A 572 -7.62 12.55 14.66
N GLY A 573 -6.96 13.70 14.60
CA GLY A 573 -7.25 14.72 13.60
C GLY A 573 -8.61 15.37 13.79
N VAL A 574 -9.18 15.88 12.69
CA VAL A 574 -10.31 16.82 12.71
C VAL A 574 -11.69 16.17 12.75
N ASN A 575 -11.79 14.85 12.55
CA ASN A 575 -13.05 14.10 12.50
C ASN A 575 -12.95 12.79 13.32
N PHE A 576 -13.60 12.75 14.47
CA PHE A 576 -13.68 11.56 15.32
C PHE A 576 -14.90 11.64 16.25
N LEU A 577 -15.24 10.51 16.87
CA LEU A 577 -16.19 10.45 17.97
C LEU A 577 -15.59 9.71 19.17
N VAL A 578 -16.11 10.00 20.36
CA VAL A 578 -15.79 9.34 21.61
C VAL A 578 -17.08 8.77 22.19
N GLN A 579 -17.07 7.49 22.52
CA GLN A 579 -18.21 6.74 23.05
C GLN A 579 -17.87 6.15 24.42
N GLU A 580 -18.89 5.87 25.23
CA GLU A 580 -18.70 5.01 26.41
C GLU A 580 -18.21 3.62 26.00
N SER A 581 -17.33 3.02 26.80
CA SER A 581 -16.98 1.61 26.63
C SER A 581 -18.17 0.72 26.96
N ILE A 582 -18.46 -0.22 26.05
CA ILE A 582 -19.57 -1.17 26.21
C ILE A 582 -19.10 -2.34 27.07
N GLN A 583 -19.94 -2.73 28.03
CA GLN A 583 -19.81 -4.01 28.72
C GLN A 583 -20.71 -5.04 28.04
N GLN A 584 -20.10 -6.10 27.52
CA GLN A 584 -20.80 -7.17 26.82
C GLN A 584 -21.19 -8.31 27.75
N HIS A 585 -22.13 -9.14 27.31
CA HIS A 585 -22.53 -10.36 27.98
C HIS A 585 -21.37 -11.36 28.12
N SER A 586 -21.33 -12.12 29.23
CA SER A 586 -20.26 -13.08 29.53
C SER A 586 -20.02 -14.10 28.42
N VAL A 587 -21.10 -14.66 27.84
CA VAL A 587 -21.04 -15.58 26.70
C VAL A 587 -20.24 -15.02 25.51
N LEU A 588 -20.39 -13.73 25.18
CA LEU A 588 -19.61 -13.11 24.11
C LEU A 588 -18.19 -12.78 24.56
N ALA A 589 -17.96 -12.51 25.84
CA ALA A 589 -16.64 -12.22 26.39
C ALA A 589 -15.77 -13.47 26.54
N GLU A 590 -16.36 -14.67 26.68
CA GLU A 590 -15.64 -15.90 26.99
C GLU A 590 -14.59 -16.28 25.93
N PRO A 591 -14.87 -16.20 24.61
CA PRO A 591 -13.84 -16.48 23.62
C PRO A 591 -12.68 -15.48 23.65
N HIS A 592 -12.94 -14.20 23.94
CA HIS A 592 -11.89 -13.19 24.08
C HIS A 592 -12.36 -11.98 24.89
N SER A 593 -12.04 -11.94 26.19
CA SER A 593 -12.58 -10.95 27.12
C SER A 593 -11.97 -9.55 27.01
N SER A 594 -10.85 -9.43 26.29
CA SER A 594 -10.11 -8.16 26.14
C SER A 594 -10.68 -7.23 25.07
N SER A 595 -11.54 -7.73 24.17
CA SER A 595 -12.27 -6.95 23.17
C SER A 595 -13.75 -6.96 23.43
N VAL A 596 -14.46 -5.95 22.90
CA VAL A 596 -15.91 -6.04 22.70
C VAL A 596 -16.12 -6.88 21.43
N ASN A 597 -16.63 -8.09 21.61
CA ASN A 597 -16.93 -9.04 20.55
C ASN A 597 -18.34 -8.78 20.03
N THR A 598 -18.49 -8.85 18.72
CA THR A 598 -19.68 -8.36 18.02
C THR A 598 -20.29 -9.43 17.15
N LEU A 599 -21.59 -9.30 16.89
CA LEU A 599 -22.33 -10.05 15.90
C LEU A 599 -22.38 -9.24 14.61
N ARG A 600 -21.89 -9.81 13.51
CA ARG A 600 -22.22 -9.36 12.17
C ARG A 600 -23.53 -10.02 11.77
N MET A 601 -24.57 -9.25 11.50
CA MET A 601 -25.88 -9.74 11.06
C MET A 601 -26.24 -9.11 9.72
N VAL A 602 -26.62 -9.91 8.72
CA VAL A 602 -26.94 -9.41 7.37
C VAL A 602 -28.46 -9.41 7.17
N THR A 603 -28.98 -8.36 6.55
CA THR A 603 -30.40 -8.26 6.18
C THR A 603 -30.57 -7.93 4.70
N LEU A 604 -31.63 -8.46 4.08
CA LEU A 604 -32.04 -8.14 2.71
C LEU A 604 -33.49 -7.63 2.73
N ARG A 605 -33.75 -6.49 2.10
CA ARG A 605 -35.10 -6.09 1.72
C ARG A 605 -35.44 -6.72 0.38
N TRP A 606 -36.45 -7.58 0.38
CA TRP A 606 -36.88 -8.30 -0.81
C TRP A 606 -38.40 -8.20 -0.94
N LYS A 607 -38.87 -7.71 -2.09
CA LYS A 607 -40.32 -7.53 -2.37
C LYS A 607 -41.08 -6.78 -1.26
N GLY A 608 -40.44 -5.80 -0.64
CA GLY A 608 -41.02 -4.97 0.43
C GLY A 608 -40.84 -5.52 1.85
N GLU A 609 -40.37 -6.76 2.01
CA GLU A 609 -40.14 -7.38 3.31
C GLU A 609 -38.65 -7.40 3.67
N VAL A 610 -38.32 -7.26 4.96
CA VAL A 610 -36.93 -7.34 5.45
C VAL A 610 -36.66 -8.73 6.02
N HIS A 611 -35.76 -9.46 5.37
CA HIS A 611 -35.32 -10.79 5.76
C HIS A 611 -34.00 -10.71 6.54
N ASN A 612 -33.90 -11.46 7.63
CA ASN A 612 -32.59 -11.81 8.19
C ASN A 612 -31.94 -12.85 7.27
N LEU A 613 -30.66 -12.64 6.97
CA LEU A 613 -29.82 -13.57 6.23
C LEU A 613 -28.83 -14.21 7.20
N LEU A 614 -27.54 -14.17 6.86
CA LEU A 614 -26.47 -14.79 7.64
C LEU A 614 -26.07 -13.96 8.86
N ALA A 615 -25.62 -14.64 9.91
CA ALA A 615 -24.99 -14.01 11.06
C ALA A 615 -23.77 -14.79 11.56
N TYR A 616 -22.76 -14.06 12.01
CA TYR A 616 -21.58 -14.66 12.63
C TYR A 616 -21.01 -13.74 13.72
N ALA A 617 -20.40 -14.33 14.73
CA ALA A 617 -19.68 -13.61 15.78
C ALA A 617 -18.25 -13.31 15.33
N ARG A 618 -17.71 -12.18 15.77
CA ARG A 618 -16.31 -11.75 15.55
C ARG A 618 -15.61 -11.69 16.90
N PHE A 619 -14.40 -12.26 16.94
CA PHE A 619 -13.58 -12.34 18.15
C PHE A 619 -12.19 -11.76 17.89
N GLY A 620 -11.74 -10.89 18.80
CA GLY A 620 -10.40 -10.29 18.77
C GLY A 620 -9.30 -11.27 19.15
N VAL A 621 -8.04 -10.88 18.94
CA VAL A 621 -6.86 -11.70 19.29
C VAL A 621 -5.81 -10.88 20.02
N ALA A 622 -4.85 -11.55 20.65
CA ALA A 622 -3.66 -10.97 21.26
C ALA A 622 -3.94 -9.85 22.29
N GLY A 623 -5.09 -9.89 22.96
CA GLY A 623 -5.47 -8.88 23.96
C GLY A 623 -5.82 -7.52 23.38
N GLN A 624 -6.08 -7.43 22.06
CA GLN A 624 -6.49 -6.18 21.41
C GLN A 624 -7.90 -5.76 21.85
N VAL A 625 -8.18 -4.45 21.82
CA VAL A 625 -9.48 -3.88 22.19
C VAL A 625 -10.55 -4.13 21.11
N GLN A 626 -10.12 -4.33 19.87
CA GLN A 626 -10.98 -4.53 18.70
C GLN A 626 -11.06 -6.01 18.30
N ASP A 627 -12.20 -6.42 17.75
CA ASP A 627 -12.51 -7.80 17.36
C ASP A 627 -12.43 -8.03 15.83
N ASN A 628 -11.88 -7.08 15.07
CA ASN A 628 -11.86 -7.18 13.61
C ASN A 628 -10.86 -8.24 13.11
N SER A 629 -11.33 -9.10 12.20
CA SER A 629 -10.55 -10.03 11.37
C SER A 629 -9.35 -9.40 10.65
N GLY A 630 -9.43 -8.10 10.32
CA GLY A 630 -8.33 -7.33 9.71
C GLY A 630 -7.03 -7.36 10.52
N ALA A 631 -7.14 -7.41 11.85
CA ALA A 631 -6.04 -7.45 12.82
C ALA A 631 -5.69 -8.87 13.31
N GLY A 632 -6.15 -9.90 12.59
CA GLY A 632 -5.93 -11.32 12.96
C GLY A 632 -7.07 -11.96 13.75
N GLY A 633 -8.20 -11.26 13.94
CA GLY A 633 -9.40 -11.81 14.58
C GLY A 633 -9.99 -13.01 13.84
N VAL A 634 -10.75 -13.83 14.57
CA VAL A 634 -11.46 -15.01 14.02
C VAL A 634 -12.97 -14.79 14.07
N CYS A 635 -13.68 -15.41 13.14
CA CYS A 635 -15.14 -15.30 13.01
C CYS A 635 -15.79 -16.67 13.16
N CYS A 636 -16.86 -16.78 13.95
CA CYS A 636 -17.58 -18.04 14.13
C CYS A 636 -19.02 -17.88 13.64
N GLY A 637 -19.47 -18.79 12.76
CA GLY A 637 -20.86 -18.79 12.28
C GLY A 637 -21.85 -18.94 13.42
N ILE A 638 -23.05 -18.41 13.22
CA ILE A 638 -24.18 -18.55 14.15
C ILE A 638 -25.31 -19.26 13.40
N THR A 639 -25.88 -20.30 14.01
CA THR A 639 -27.05 -21.00 13.47
C THR A 639 -28.31 -20.11 13.56
N GLU A 640 -29.39 -20.49 12.88
CA GLU A 640 -30.66 -19.75 12.94
C GLU A 640 -31.24 -19.65 14.37
N THR A 641 -30.91 -20.61 15.22
CA THR A 641 -31.31 -20.68 16.63
C THR A 641 -30.40 -19.88 17.57
N GLY A 642 -29.29 -19.32 17.07
CA GLY A 642 -28.34 -18.49 17.83
C GLY A 642 -27.15 -19.24 18.41
N GLU A 643 -26.94 -20.50 18.07
CA GLU A 643 -25.81 -21.31 18.56
C GLU A 643 -24.56 -21.05 17.73
N PHE A 644 -23.38 -21.05 18.36
CA PHE A 644 -22.12 -20.99 17.62
C PHE A 644 -21.85 -22.29 16.87
N MET A 645 -21.24 -22.16 15.69
CA MET A 645 -20.70 -23.29 14.94
C MET A 645 -19.45 -23.86 15.65
N ASP A 646 -19.12 -25.11 15.33
CA ASP A 646 -18.02 -25.88 15.93
C ASP A 646 -16.61 -25.29 15.77
N TYR A 647 -16.42 -24.32 14.87
CA TYR A 647 -15.13 -23.73 14.57
C TYR A 647 -15.27 -22.27 14.11
N ALA A 648 -14.17 -21.53 14.23
CA ALA A 648 -14.02 -20.18 13.71
C ALA A 648 -13.05 -20.15 12.52
N ILE A 649 -13.14 -19.09 11.72
CA ILE A 649 -12.36 -18.91 10.49
C ILE A 649 -11.82 -17.48 10.45
N ASP A 650 -10.57 -17.32 10.00
CA ASP A 650 -9.97 -16.01 9.78
C ASP A 650 -10.21 -15.46 8.35
N LYS A 651 -9.77 -14.23 8.08
CA LYS A 651 -9.87 -13.59 6.75
C LYS A 651 -9.07 -14.31 5.64
N LYS A 652 -8.18 -15.25 6.00
CA LYS A 652 -7.34 -16.06 5.12
C LYS A 652 -7.93 -17.47 4.90
N ALA A 653 -9.11 -17.74 5.45
CA ALA A 653 -9.80 -19.03 5.39
C ALA A 653 -9.12 -20.15 6.20
N ASN A 654 -8.28 -19.80 7.19
CA ASN A 654 -7.74 -20.78 8.14
C ASN A 654 -8.80 -21.15 9.17
N ILE A 655 -8.84 -22.43 9.54
CA ILE A 655 -9.84 -23.00 10.46
C ILE A 655 -9.26 -23.10 11.88
N TYR A 656 -10.07 -22.73 12.87
CA TYR A 656 -9.74 -22.73 14.28
C TYR A 656 -10.82 -23.45 15.08
N THR A 657 -10.53 -24.64 15.60
CA THR A 657 -11.41 -25.30 16.58
C THR A 657 -11.33 -24.65 17.96
N HIS A 658 -10.21 -23.97 18.23
CA HIS A 658 -9.98 -23.21 19.46
C HIS A 658 -9.55 -21.78 19.13
N HIS A 659 -9.99 -20.82 19.93
CA HIS A 659 -9.59 -19.44 19.80
C HIS A 659 -8.06 -19.29 19.97
N PRO A 660 -7.35 -18.65 19.04
CA PRO A 660 -5.88 -18.72 18.98
C PRO A 660 -5.15 -18.03 20.14
N THR A 661 -5.84 -17.20 20.93
CA THR A 661 -5.24 -16.47 22.08
C THR A 661 -5.62 -17.07 23.42
N THR A 662 -6.89 -17.42 23.60
CA THR A 662 -7.46 -17.85 24.88
C THR A 662 -7.62 -19.37 24.97
N ASN A 663 -7.45 -20.06 23.84
CA ASN A 663 -7.72 -21.49 23.70
C ASN A 663 -9.17 -21.89 24.02
N TYR A 664 -10.12 -20.96 23.91
CA TYR A 664 -11.55 -21.25 24.03
C TYR A 664 -11.98 -22.23 22.94
N CYS A 665 -12.65 -23.33 23.30
CA CYS A 665 -13.11 -24.33 22.35
C CYS A 665 -14.47 -23.94 21.77
N PHE A 666 -14.56 -23.75 20.45
CA PHE A 666 -15.81 -23.34 19.80
C PHE A 666 -16.91 -24.41 19.84
N LYS A 667 -16.54 -25.66 20.13
CA LYS A 667 -17.50 -26.76 20.35
C LYS A 667 -18.17 -26.75 21.72
N ASP A 668 -17.79 -25.86 22.63
CA ASP A 668 -18.33 -25.85 24.00
C ASP A 668 -19.82 -25.38 24.08
N TYR A 669 -20.52 -25.35 22.93
CA TYR A 669 -21.95 -25.05 22.76
C TYR A 669 -22.42 -23.81 23.53
N ALA A 670 -21.93 -22.65 23.10
CA ALA A 670 -22.46 -21.37 23.56
C ALA A 670 -23.53 -20.83 22.60
N LYS A 671 -24.55 -20.19 23.17
CA LYS A 671 -25.67 -19.58 22.44
C LYS A 671 -25.72 -18.08 22.70
N VAL A 672 -25.89 -17.29 21.65
CA VAL A 672 -26.06 -15.85 21.74
C VAL A 672 -27.31 -15.52 22.57
N PRO A 673 -27.19 -14.79 23.69
CA PRO A 673 -28.34 -14.43 24.52
C PRO A 673 -29.33 -13.56 23.75
N ASN A 674 -30.63 -13.85 23.90
CA ASN A 674 -31.73 -13.12 23.24
C ASN A 674 -31.50 -12.88 21.73
N TYR A 675 -30.99 -13.90 21.02
CA TYR A 675 -30.68 -13.78 19.60
C TYR A 675 -31.86 -13.32 18.73
N ASP A 676 -33.09 -13.74 19.04
CA ASP A 676 -34.29 -13.27 18.33
C ASP A 676 -34.54 -11.76 18.50
N LYS A 677 -34.19 -11.18 19.66
CA LYS A 677 -34.21 -9.71 19.83
C LYS A 677 -33.16 -9.03 18.96
N CYS A 678 -31.98 -9.63 18.80
CA CYS A 678 -30.95 -9.14 17.87
C CYS A 678 -31.47 -9.14 16.42
N LYS A 679 -32.07 -10.26 15.98
CA LYS A 679 -32.70 -10.39 14.65
C LYS A 679 -33.80 -9.35 14.44
N LYS A 680 -34.66 -9.14 15.45
CA LYS A 680 -35.71 -8.12 15.41
C LYS A 680 -35.13 -6.71 15.33
N LEU A 681 -34.13 -6.37 16.14
CA LEU A 681 -33.49 -5.05 16.13
C LEU A 681 -32.99 -4.68 14.73
N VAL A 682 -32.20 -5.54 14.09
CA VAL A 682 -31.61 -5.22 12.77
C VAL A 682 -32.68 -5.14 11.67
N ARG A 683 -33.75 -5.94 11.75
CA ARG A 683 -34.89 -5.81 10.82
C ARG A 683 -35.61 -4.48 10.96
N ASP A 684 -35.85 -4.06 12.19
CA ASP A 684 -36.52 -2.79 12.45
C ASP A 684 -35.64 -1.60 12.03
N LEU A 685 -34.34 -1.65 12.33
CA LEU A 685 -33.39 -0.62 11.88
C LEU A 685 -33.25 -0.54 10.36
N HIS A 686 -33.33 -1.68 9.66
CA HIS A 686 -33.27 -1.67 8.20
C HIS A 686 -34.46 -0.91 7.59
N LYS A 687 -35.63 -0.84 8.24
CA LYS A 687 -36.76 -0.04 7.73
C LYS A 687 -36.43 1.45 7.62
N GLU A 688 -35.50 1.94 8.42
CA GLU A 688 -35.04 3.34 8.42
C GLU A 688 -33.96 3.61 7.35
N VAL A 689 -33.41 2.57 6.74
CA VAL A 689 -32.40 2.65 5.68
C VAL A 689 -33.04 2.36 4.33
N LEU A 690 -33.55 3.42 3.70
CA LEU A 690 -34.36 3.32 2.47
C LEU A 690 -33.53 3.15 1.20
N HIS A 691 -32.27 3.59 1.20
CA HIS A 691 -31.42 3.63 -0.01
C HIS A 691 -30.65 2.34 -0.25
N CYS A 692 -30.71 1.36 0.67
CA CYS A 692 -29.90 0.16 0.61
C CYS A 692 -30.72 -1.07 1.03
N ASP A 693 -30.87 -2.02 0.12
CA ASP A 693 -31.62 -3.23 0.34
C ASP A 693 -30.77 -4.35 0.95
N LEU A 694 -29.44 -4.30 0.88
CA LEU A 694 -28.55 -5.28 1.52
C LEU A 694 -27.65 -4.59 2.56
N VAL A 695 -27.82 -4.91 3.84
CA VAL A 695 -27.12 -4.23 4.94
C VAL A 695 -26.46 -5.23 5.89
N SER A 696 -25.24 -4.92 6.30
CA SER A 696 -24.46 -5.66 7.31
C SER A 696 -24.40 -4.87 8.61
N TRP A 697 -25.02 -5.38 9.66
CA TRP A 697 -25.14 -4.73 10.97
C TRP A 697 -24.14 -5.32 11.95
N ASP A 698 -23.52 -4.44 12.74
CA ASP A 698 -22.68 -4.84 13.86
C ASP A 698 -23.43 -4.57 15.17
N VAL A 699 -23.66 -5.63 15.93
CA VAL A 699 -24.44 -5.63 17.17
C VAL A 699 -23.61 -6.22 18.29
N VAL A 700 -23.74 -5.68 19.50
CA VAL A 700 -23.18 -6.26 20.74
C VAL A 700 -24.35 -6.70 21.61
N VAL A 701 -24.20 -7.77 22.39
CA VAL A 701 -25.18 -8.12 23.44
C VAL A 701 -24.66 -7.60 24.77
N GLY A 702 -25.46 -6.75 25.42
CA GLY A 702 -25.15 -6.17 26.74
C GLY A 702 -25.23 -7.18 27.88
N THR A 703 -24.75 -6.79 29.06
CA THR A 703 -24.84 -7.61 30.28
C THR A 703 -26.27 -7.88 30.75
N ASP A 704 -27.22 -7.04 30.33
CA ASP A 704 -28.66 -7.17 30.51
C ASP A 704 -29.34 -8.08 29.46
N CYS A 705 -28.55 -8.72 28.60
CA CYS A 705 -29.01 -9.51 27.46
C CYS A 705 -29.77 -8.71 26.41
N GLU A 706 -29.67 -7.37 26.38
CA GLU A 706 -30.28 -6.56 25.33
C GLU A 706 -29.28 -6.27 24.18
N PRO A 707 -29.76 -6.21 22.93
CA PRO A 707 -28.91 -5.89 21.80
C PRO A 707 -28.57 -4.40 21.76
N ILE A 708 -27.31 -4.10 21.46
CA ILE A 708 -26.74 -2.75 21.37
C ILE A 708 -26.25 -2.55 19.93
N PHE A 709 -26.83 -1.59 19.22
CA PHE A 709 -26.37 -1.18 17.89
C PHE A 709 -25.00 -0.50 17.98
N LEU A 710 -24.05 -0.95 17.16
CA LEU A 710 -22.69 -0.40 17.11
C LEU A 710 -22.43 0.36 15.81
N GLU A 711 -22.60 -0.32 14.66
CA GLU A 711 -22.42 0.27 13.33
C GLU A 711 -23.20 -0.50 12.27
N LEU A 712 -23.31 0.08 11.07
CA LEU A 712 -23.82 -0.58 9.88
C LEU A 712 -22.84 -0.41 8.72
N ASN A 713 -22.84 -1.38 7.83
CA ASN A 713 -21.91 -1.51 6.71
C ASN A 713 -22.69 -1.92 5.45
N PHE A 714 -22.34 -1.32 4.32
CA PHE A 714 -22.98 -1.60 3.02
C PHE A 714 -22.10 -2.42 2.09
N TRP A 715 -20.83 -2.62 2.46
CA TRP A 715 -19.87 -3.51 1.83
C TRP A 715 -19.20 -4.38 2.88
N GLY A 716 -18.77 -5.55 2.47
CA GLY A 716 -17.86 -6.35 3.28
C GLY A 716 -17.49 -7.69 2.66
N PRO A 717 -16.77 -8.54 3.40
CA PRO A 717 -16.19 -9.78 2.87
C PRO A 717 -17.25 -10.89 2.75
N THR A 718 -18.15 -10.79 1.77
CA THR A 718 -19.27 -11.73 1.58
C THR A 718 -18.88 -13.20 1.40
N PHE A 719 -17.65 -13.50 0.98
CA PHE A 719 -17.14 -14.88 0.99
C PHE A 719 -17.05 -15.43 2.41
N LEU A 720 -16.58 -14.62 3.35
CA LEU A 720 -16.40 -14.98 4.75
C LEU A 720 -17.75 -15.21 5.42
N TYR A 721 -18.80 -14.52 4.99
CA TYR A 721 -20.15 -14.68 5.55
C TYR A 721 -20.66 -16.10 5.28
N GLN A 722 -20.57 -16.52 4.02
CA GLN A 722 -21.06 -17.81 3.55
C GLN A 722 -20.21 -18.97 4.06
N ILE A 723 -18.91 -18.77 4.16
CA ILE A 723 -17.97 -19.77 4.69
C ILE A 723 -18.13 -19.94 6.21
N ASN A 724 -18.24 -18.86 6.99
CA ASN A 724 -18.47 -18.97 8.43
C ASN A 724 -19.81 -19.63 8.76
N CYS A 725 -20.87 -19.24 8.04
CA CYS A 725 -22.22 -19.75 8.29
C CYS A 725 -22.49 -21.08 7.58
N GLN A 726 -21.53 -21.55 6.78
CA GLN A 726 -21.62 -22.81 6.02
C GLN A 726 -22.85 -22.89 5.12
N THR A 727 -23.33 -21.74 4.63
CA THR A 727 -24.57 -21.65 3.85
C THR A 727 -24.55 -20.48 2.85
N PRO A 728 -25.24 -20.58 1.70
CA PRO A 728 -25.35 -19.47 0.74
C PRO A 728 -25.96 -18.21 1.33
N LEU A 729 -25.52 -17.04 0.84
CA LEU A 729 -25.92 -15.73 1.40
C LEU A 729 -27.43 -15.51 1.42
N PHE A 730 -28.14 -15.87 0.34
CA PHE A 730 -29.58 -15.67 0.22
C PHE A 730 -30.40 -16.93 0.53
N GLY A 731 -29.76 -18.04 0.95
CA GLY A 731 -30.42 -19.32 1.18
C GLY A 731 -31.35 -19.71 0.02
N ASP A 732 -32.62 -19.99 0.33
CA ASP A 732 -33.62 -20.41 -0.65
C ASP A 732 -34.05 -19.31 -1.63
N LEU A 733 -33.84 -18.03 -1.28
CA LEU A 733 -34.13 -16.90 -2.18
C LEU A 733 -33.13 -16.80 -3.35
N THR A 734 -31.98 -17.49 -3.26
CA THR A 734 -30.88 -17.33 -4.21
C THR A 734 -31.34 -17.46 -5.66
N GLY A 735 -32.07 -18.52 -6.02
CA GLY A 735 -32.45 -18.79 -7.40
C GLY A 735 -33.37 -17.74 -8.01
N GLU A 736 -34.19 -17.07 -7.19
CA GLU A 736 -35.05 -15.96 -7.58
C GLU A 736 -34.25 -14.65 -7.69
N VAL A 737 -33.42 -14.37 -6.68
CA VAL A 737 -32.56 -13.18 -6.62
C VAL A 737 -31.62 -13.14 -7.83
N LEU A 738 -30.97 -14.26 -8.19
CA LEU A 738 -30.13 -14.35 -9.38
C LEU A 738 -30.89 -13.94 -10.65
N LYS A 739 -32.09 -14.50 -10.86
CA LYS A 739 -32.92 -14.19 -12.05
C LYS A 739 -33.31 -12.71 -12.08
N HIS A 740 -33.71 -12.16 -10.93
CA HIS A 740 -34.10 -10.76 -10.85
C HIS A 740 -32.96 -9.79 -11.17
N VAL A 741 -31.75 -10.04 -10.62
CA VAL A 741 -30.57 -9.23 -10.95
C VAL A 741 -30.22 -9.37 -12.43
N ARG A 742 -30.28 -10.59 -12.99
CA ARG A 742 -30.06 -10.81 -14.43
C ARG A 742 -31.04 -10.01 -15.29
N ASP A 743 -32.32 -10.00 -14.95
CA ASP A 743 -33.39 -9.42 -15.76
C ASP A 743 -33.47 -7.88 -15.63
N ASN A 744 -32.81 -7.30 -14.62
CA ASN A 744 -32.87 -5.87 -14.32
C ASN A 744 -31.51 -5.17 -14.26
N ARG A 745 -30.37 -5.88 -14.35
CA ARG A 745 -29.05 -5.25 -14.44
C ARG A 745 -28.98 -4.33 -15.67
N GLY A 746 -28.59 -3.08 -15.46
CA GLY A 746 -28.44 -2.07 -16.52
C GLY A 746 -29.70 -1.25 -16.84
N LYS A 747 -30.81 -1.48 -16.14
CA LYS A 747 -31.87 -0.49 -15.95
C LYS A 747 -31.51 0.41 -14.79
#